data_AF-Q4DIZ1-F1
#
_entry.id   AF-Q4DIZ1-F1
#
_cell.length_a   1.000
_cell.length_b   1.000
_cell.length_c   1.000
_cell.angle_alpha   90.00
_cell.angle_beta   90.00
_cell.angle_gamma   90.00
#
_symmetry.space_group_name_H-M   'P 1'
#
loop_
_entity.id
_entity.type
_entity.pdbx_description
1 polymer ?
#
loop_
_entity_poly.entity_id
_entity_poly.type
_entity_poly.pdbx_seq_one_letter_code
_entity_poly.pdbx_strand_id
1 'polypeptide(L)'
;PHHSPEEVAKLEDAMNDRARRLAKAILAKNRGFLDPEPCGVPLAELPLNTDEEFNKLAAERYRLKRSNKKDNNPEVKGIENEMNDRVHALAREHLRKARAFLNPEPEGVPLEDVPLGRDPKFLDMERGLARMRNDPNASAETLSSLEEDLNVRAHEVAREFLKKERAYLDPEPLGVLVEDLPLNHDPILNALERKRRELKKDPKRNGDFIRGCEDDIHDRVRAIAKEFLDNERRFLDPEPEGVLLRYLPLNLDKKFRLLELKRREKLRLPLLKNEVHSLRRLERKMNDRAHALAKEILSRNHAFLDPEPLGVPLDDLPLNTDEKFRRIDEVLCIHTMDAHMDQSTWKELQNELDGRAFELAGELLNEERSFLPLSPFGIPLEELSLNNDLPLRAIERARRAKRGQMLDDAEEKQMMFERVLKIADGVLASDREYLQPNPWKVSLTQLQLDRDDAFHSLELERRRLKKNPAANSDEIQNIENALNDRELRLAEEFIQNERAFLEREPEGVPLELLPLDSDSTFHEMELERRQLRQNPKISEEVIEEYEEKMRDRVRALALEYRGWQDEEFHESNKHMAEEWPRICELYPEGIRDPVVPEKTLPSQVSSAPLELGYLAPFIAAMSRHPPLIDRLFDSKEHPVNGPYSFIFYDPNSNPVRVEIDDRVPVDANMEPKFTRVPKRSWYPLLLEKAYAKFVGGYSRLDQCTPHETLRDLTGCPVLHIPLDDKLAEAANTGDFRSVKFWGGVAKDLERGDVITCISNVDAGDGIHPLCSYALFAVIEAVKESNDPADIVIKLHNCYFDEPFYSGPLNRNDGSWKKELRDVCGSDPSRVDHLFMPLLTFLNNFSSMQRCNINCGDRLTAVGKWNRKTCGGNPKFTTFRNNPIYLVENKSSRPVRILAELRHQTPSFSDSDGLNHYHQTGLVLMQSVHAKMAPTPLITSSTHRFIQKGMMLDAREVCSQMDLPPSTTCYLIPYTMKRGCHGKFNISVYPGMAKVTLTPLRYAGLKRDPLVVDFVLKSGLNSSFRVSLQVSDPCDVHVLLGQVKRRRNVHPLVDFLADDAVKLTVFDNYGIKLASTGDATNAREQALVLQLSKTCLLNFVAERVNRKGGGDCPCVLYFFTPPKILAKIVSLPPLNPVAAKPGVAGGGWTPRGVSTSSCESADFQN
;
A
#
# COMPACT_ATOMS: atom_id res chain seq x y z
N PRO A 1 -34.55 90.16 -159.16
CA PRO A 1 -33.68 91.36 -159.21
C PRO A 1 -34.17 92.58 -158.42
N HIS A 2 -35.25 92.49 -157.61
CA HIS A 2 -35.84 93.61 -156.85
C HIS A 2 -36.13 93.31 -155.36
N HIS A 3 -35.40 92.38 -154.70
CA HIS A 3 -35.57 92.13 -153.26
C HIS A 3 -34.55 92.90 -152.41
N SER A 4 -34.96 93.36 -151.22
CA SER A 4 -34.07 94.05 -150.28
C SER A 4 -33.21 93.05 -149.47
N PRO A 5 -32.03 93.46 -148.97
CA PRO A 5 -31.19 92.60 -148.12
C PRO A 5 -31.90 92.11 -146.84
N GLU A 6 -32.76 92.93 -146.24
CA GLU A 6 -33.51 92.56 -145.03
C GLU A 6 -34.56 91.46 -145.29
N GLU A 7 -35.19 91.48 -146.47
CA GLU A 7 -36.11 90.41 -146.88
C GLU A 7 -35.35 89.09 -147.03
N VAL A 8 -34.16 89.13 -147.63
CA VAL A 8 -33.28 87.95 -147.76
C VAL A 8 -32.86 87.43 -146.39
N ALA A 9 -32.44 88.30 -145.46
CA ALA A 9 -32.04 87.90 -144.10
C ALA A 9 -33.20 87.30 -143.30
N LYS A 10 -34.41 87.88 -143.35
CA LYS A 10 -35.60 87.28 -142.72
C LYS A 10 -35.97 85.94 -143.33
N LEU A 11 -35.83 85.79 -144.65
CA LEU A 11 -36.02 84.51 -145.33
C LEU A 11 -34.96 83.49 -144.89
N GLU A 12 -33.69 83.89 -144.78
CA GLU A 12 -32.60 83.06 -144.25
C GLU A 12 -32.88 82.63 -142.80
N ASP A 13 -33.30 83.53 -141.91
CA ASP A 13 -33.66 83.20 -140.54
C ASP A 13 -34.88 82.27 -140.46
N ALA A 14 -35.92 82.54 -141.25
CA ALA A 14 -37.08 81.66 -141.32
C ALA A 14 -36.72 80.27 -141.90
N MET A 15 -35.83 80.22 -142.88
CA MET A 15 -35.28 78.98 -143.44
C MET A 15 -34.42 78.25 -142.40
N ASN A 16 -33.60 78.96 -141.62
CA ASN A 16 -32.81 78.41 -140.53
C ASN A 16 -33.70 77.88 -139.40
N ASP A 17 -34.72 78.61 -138.98
CA ASP A 17 -35.69 78.15 -137.97
C ASP A 17 -36.54 76.98 -138.48
N ARG A 18 -36.87 76.97 -139.77
CA ARG A 18 -37.50 75.81 -140.42
C ARG A 18 -36.53 74.62 -140.40
N ALA A 19 -35.26 74.83 -140.73
CA ALA A 19 -34.23 73.80 -140.70
C ALA A 19 -34.00 73.27 -139.28
N ARG A 20 -33.94 74.14 -138.25
CA ARG A 20 -33.83 73.76 -136.83
C ARG A 20 -35.04 72.96 -136.38
N ARG A 21 -36.28 73.38 -136.69
CA ARG A 21 -37.49 72.61 -136.36
C ARG A 21 -37.52 71.25 -137.05
N LEU A 22 -37.15 71.20 -138.32
CA LEU A 22 -37.03 69.94 -139.06
C LEU A 22 -35.96 69.04 -138.44
N ALA A 23 -34.78 69.57 -138.12
CA ALA A 23 -33.72 68.83 -137.44
C ALA A 23 -34.19 68.28 -136.09
N LYS A 24 -34.89 69.09 -135.28
CA LYS A 24 -35.44 68.67 -133.98
C LYS A 24 -36.47 67.56 -134.13
N ALA A 25 -37.38 67.65 -135.12
CA ALA A 25 -38.36 66.61 -135.41
C ALA A 25 -37.71 65.32 -135.92
N ILE A 26 -36.67 65.42 -136.74
CA ILE A 26 -35.89 64.28 -137.24
C ILE A 26 -35.14 63.60 -136.10
N LEU A 27 -34.48 64.36 -135.23
CA LEU A 27 -33.78 63.81 -134.06
C LEU A 27 -34.73 63.09 -133.12
N ALA A 28 -35.89 63.69 -132.81
CA ALA A 28 -36.91 63.06 -131.97
C ALA A 28 -37.41 61.73 -132.56
N LYS A 29 -37.73 61.71 -133.86
CA LYS A 29 -38.14 60.48 -134.56
C LYS A 29 -37.02 59.43 -134.60
N ASN A 30 -35.78 59.87 -134.78
CA ASN A 30 -34.63 58.97 -134.90
C ASN A 30 -34.20 58.38 -133.56
N ARG A 31 -34.50 59.02 -132.42
CA ARG A 31 -34.06 58.61 -131.08
C ARG A 31 -35.11 57.83 -130.27
N GLY A 32 -36.29 57.54 -130.80
CA GLY A 32 -37.39 56.90 -130.05
C GLY A 32 -37.18 55.45 -129.60
N PHE A 33 -36.06 54.80 -129.96
CA PHE A 33 -35.70 53.43 -129.53
C PHE A 33 -34.74 53.43 -128.32
N LEU A 34 -34.22 54.61 -127.96
CA LEU A 34 -33.34 54.75 -126.81
C LEU A 34 -34.18 54.67 -125.53
N ASP A 35 -33.60 54.10 -124.48
CA ASP A 35 -34.12 54.21 -123.13
C ASP A 35 -34.38 55.70 -122.83
N PRO A 36 -35.61 56.12 -122.51
CA PRO A 36 -35.92 57.51 -122.22
C PRO A 36 -35.21 58.03 -120.95
N GLU A 37 -34.90 57.15 -120.01
CA GLU A 37 -34.27 57.47 -118.72
C GLU A 37 -33.17 56.45 -118.37
N PRO A 38 -32.09 56.39 -119.16
CA PRO A 38 -30.97 55.50 -118.90
C PRO A 38 -30.40 55.69 -117.50
N CYS A 39 -30.38 54.63 -116.71
CA CYS A 39 -29.96 54.67 -115.30
C CYS A 39 -30.75 55.70 -114.46
N GLY A 40 -31.97 56.05 -114.87
CA GLY A 40 -32.82 57.07 -114.24
C GLY A 40 -32.48 58.52 -114.63
N VAL A 41 -31.55 58.75 -115.57
CA VAL A 41 -31.18 60.09 -116.04
C VAL A 41 -31.96 60.39 -117.33
N PRO A 42 -32.76 61.47 -117.39
CA PRO A 42 -33.48 61.84 -118.61
C PRO A 42 -32.53 62.03 -119.80
N LEU A 43 -32.86 61.49 -120.98
CA LEU A 43 -32.05 61.66 -122.20
C LEU A 43 -31.71 63.12 -122.53
N ALA A 44 -32.56 64.07 -122.11
CA ALA A 44 -32.36 65.50 -122.33
C ALA A 44 -31.17 66.09 -121.56
N GLU A 45 -30.77 65.45 -120.46
CA GLU A 45 -29.63 65.87 -119.61
C GLU A 45 -28.30 65.29 -120.10
N LEU A 46 -28.35 64.35 -121.05
CA LEU A 46 -27.17 63.70 -121.62
C LEU A 46 -26.64 64.47 -122.84
N PRO A 47 -25.31 64.58 -123.01
CA PRO A 47 -24.68 65.31 -124.11
C PRO A 47 -24.70 64.54 -125.44
N LEU A 48 -25.85 63.97 -125.81
CA LEU A 48 -25.99 63.09 -126.98
C LEU A 48 -25.63 63.75 -128.31
N ASN A 49 -25.75 65.08 -128.40
CA ASN A 49 -25.45 65.82 -129.64
C ASN A 49 -23.95 66.05 -129.82
N THR A 50 -23.18 66.06 -128.74
CA THR A 50 -21.74 66.33 -128.75
C THR A 50 -20.90 65.07 -128.55
N ASP A 51 -21.49 63.96 -128.09
CA ASP A 51 -20.80 62.68 -127.94
C ASP A 51 -20.43 62.09 -129.31
N GLU A 52 -19.13 61.95 -129.57
CA GLU A 52 -18.63 61.46 -130.86
C GLU A 52 -19.00 60.00 -131.13
N GLU A 53 -18.96 59.15 -130.11
CA GLU A 53 -19.24 57.71 -130.25
C GLU A 53 -20.72 57.48 -130.55
N PHE A 54 -21.61 58.12 -129.78
CA PHE A 54 -23.04 58.10 -130.04
C PHE A 54 -23.37 58.64 -131.43
N ASN A 55 -22.72 59.74 -131.86
CA ASN A 55 -22.92 60.28 -133.20
C ASN A 55 -22.41 59.35 -134.32
N LYS A 56 -21.31 58.60 -134.10
CA LYS A 56 -20.83 57.56 -135.03
C LYS A 56 -21.86 56.44 -135.17
N LEU A 57 -22.36 55.90 -134.05
CA LEU A 57 -23.40 54.88 -134.04
C LEU A 57 -24.71 55.40 -134.65
N ALA A 58 -25.09 56.65 -134.37
CA ALA A 58 -26.27 57.28 -134.97
C ALA A 58 -26.12 57.44 -136.49
N ALA A 59 -24.93 57.78 -136.99
CA ALA A 59 -24.63 57.85 -138.41
C ALA A 59 -24.59 56.46 -139.07
N GLU A 60 -24.15 55.43 -138.36
CA GLU A 60 -24.18 54.05 -138.84
C GLU A 60 -25.60 53.50 -138.91
N ARG A 61 -26.41 53.74 -137.88
CA ARG A 61 -27.85 53.46 -137.90
C ARG A 61 -28.55 54.19 -139.04
N TYR A 62 -28.22 55.47 -139.28
CA TYR A 62 -28.76 56.22 -140.40
C TYR A 62 -28.38 55.59 -141.75
N ARG A 63 -27.12 55.15 -141.91
CA ARG A 63 -26.65 54.43 -143.11
C ARG A 63 -27.41 53.11 -143.30
N LEU A 64 -27.57 52.30 -142.26
CA LEU A 64 -28.34 51.05 -142.33
C LEU A 64 -29.80 51.32 -142.71
N LYS A 65 -30.46 52.31 -142.11
CA LYS A 65 -31.85 52.66 -142.47
C LYS A 65 -31.97 53.19 -143.91
N ARG A 66 -30.97 53.91 -144.43
CA ARG A 66 -30.97 54.40 -145.82
C ARG A 66 -30.82 53.28 -146.85
N SER A 67 -30.18 52.15 -146.49
CA SER A 67 -30.09 50.95 -147.33
C SER A 67 -31.40 50.14 -147.43
N ASN A 68 -32.54 50.72 -147.03
CA ASN A 68 -33.86 50.09 -146.99
C ASN A 68 -33.98 48.88 -146.05
N LYS A 69 -33.04 48.72 -145.10
CA LYS A 69 -33.14 47.74 -144.01
C LYS A 69 -34.24 48.19 -143.03
N LYS A 70 -35.27 47.35 -142.85
CA LYS A 70 -36.36 47.57 -141.88
C LYS A 70 -35.83 47.62 -140.44
N ASP A 71 -36.60 48.25 -139.56
CA ASP A 71 -36.29 48.39 -138.13
C ASP A 71 -35.98 47.06 -137.42
N ASN A 72 -36.60 45.94 -137.84
CA ASN A 72 -36.36 44.60 -137.26
C ASN A 72 -35.09 43.89 -137.76
N ASN A 73 -34.21 44.56 -138.51
CA ASN A 73 -32.96 43.95 -138.96
C ASN A 73 -32.03 43.71 -137.73
N PRO A 74 -31.44 42.52 -137.55
CA PRO A 74 -30.57 42.22 -136.41
C PRO A 74 -29.35 43.14 -136.32
N GLU A 75 -28.81 43.65 -137.43
CA GLU A 75 -27.74 44.66 -137.41
C GLU A 75 -28.24 46.01 -136.90
N VAL A 76 -29.45 46.43 -137.32
CA VAL A 76 -30.08 47.66 -136.81
C VAL A 76 -30.32 47.51 -135.31
N LYS A 77 -30.86 46.37 -134.87
CA LYS A 77 -31.09 46.08 -133.46
C LYS A 77 -29.77 45.99 -132.66
N GLY A 78 -28.72 45.45 -133.26
CA GLY A 78 -27.37 45.42 -132.67
C GLY A 78 -26.85 46.82 -132.41
N ILE A 79 -26.88 47.70 -133.41
CA ILE A 79 -26.50 49.10 -133.24
C ILE A 79 -27.44 49.82 -132.27
N GLU A 80 -28.74 49.55 -132.30
CA GLU A 80 -29.69 50.13 -131.35
C GLU A 80 -29.39 49.71 -129.90
N ASN A 81 -28.94 48.47 -129.68
CA ASN A 81 -28.45 48.02 -128.38
C ASN A 81 -27.14 48.72 -127.99
N GLU A 82 -26.15 48.80 -128.89
CA GLU A 82 -24.89 49.51 -128.63
C GLU A 82 -25.11 51.01 -128.34
N MET A 83 -26.07 51.62 -129.04
CA MET A 83 -26.49 52.99 -128.79
C MET A 83 -27.15 53.13 -127.41
N ASN A 84 -28.00 52.18 -127.02
CA ASN A 84 -28.55 52.12 -125.66
C ASN A 84 -27.44 51.93 -124.62
N ASP A 85 -26.49 51.03 -124.87
CA ASP A 85 -25.35 50.78 -123.97
C ASP A 85 -24.48 52.02 -123.80
N ARG A 86 -24.22 52.75 -124.90
CA ARG A 86 -23.51 54.03 -124.88
C ARG A 86 -24.28 55.10 -124.11
N VAL A 87 -25.59 55.16 -124.30
CA VAL A 87 -26.47 56.06 -123.56
C VAL A 87 -26.47 55.74 -122.06
N HIS A 88 -26.49 54.46 -121.67
CA HIS A 88 -26.30 54.03 -120.29
C HIS A 88 -24.90 54.36 -119.76
N ALA A 89 -23.85 54.26 -120.59
CA ALA A 89 -22.50 54.65 -120.20
C ALA A 89 -22.40 56.17 -119.92
N LEU A 90 -23.00 56.99 -120.79
CA LEU A 90 -23.11 58.44 -120.59
C LEU A 90 -23.92 58.78 -119.34
N ALA A 91 -25.00 58.05 -119.07
CA ALA A 91 -25.78 58.23 -117.84
C ALA A 91 -24.97 57.90 -116.59
N ARG A 92 -24.19 56.79 -116.59
CA ARG A 92 -23.28 56.47 -115.49
C ARG A 92 -22.21 57.55 -115.31
N GLU A 93 -21.64 58.06 -116.39
CA GLU A 93 -20.67 59.16 -116.31
C GLU A 93 -21.30 60.46 -115.77
N HIS A 94 -22.54 60.75 -116.20
CA HIS A 94 -23.32 61.88 -115.70
C HIS A 94 -23.57 61.74 -114.20
N LEU A 95 -24.07 60.60 -113.74
CA LEU A 95 -24.28 60.31 -112.31
C LEU A 95 -22.96 60.39 -111.53
N ARG A 96 -21.85 59.86 -112.06
CA ARG A 96 -20.54 59.94 -111.41
C ARG A 96 -20.09 61.39 -111.21
N LYS A 97 -20.30 62.26 -112.21
CA LYS A 97 -20.00 63.70 -112.10
C LYS A 97 -20.96 64.41 -111.14
N ALA A 98 -22.25 64.07 -111.21
CA ALA A 98 -23.27 64.67 -110.36
C ALA A 98 -23.07 64.32 -108.88
N ARG A 99 -22.65 63.08 -108.57
CA ARG A 99 -22.45 62.52 -107.23
C ARG A 99 -21.03 62.66 -106.70
N ALA A 100 -20.15 63.43 -107.36
CA ALA A 100 -18.73 63.52 -107.01
C ALA A 100 -18.44 64.12 -105.62
N PHE A 101 -19.42 64.83 -105.02
CA PHE A 101 -19.30 65.41 -103.67
C PHE A 101 -19.56 64.39 -102.54
N LEU A 102 -20.11 63.22 -102.86
CA LEU A 102 -20.37 62.17 -101.88
C LEU A 102 -19.08 61.47 -101.48
N ASN A 103 -19.08 60.87 -100.28
CA ASN A 103 -18.02 59.95 -99.88
C ASN A 103 -17.84 58.86 -100.96
N PRO A 104 -16.63 58.62 -101.49
CA PRO A 104 -16.38 57.57 -102.47
C PRO A 104 -16.66 56.15 -101.94
N GLU A 105 -16.53 55.94 -100.63
CA GLU A 105 -16.69 54.64 -99.97
C GLU A 105 -17.51 54.78 -98.65
N PRO A 106 -18.80 55.14 -98.72
CA PRO A 106 -19.65 55.22 -97.53
C PRO A 106 -19.70 53.85 -96.82
N GLU A 107 -19.38 53.84 -95.52
CA GLU A 107 -19.27 52.61 -94.71
C GLU A 107 -18.25 51.59 -95.25
N GLY A 108 -17.27 52.01 -96.05
CA GLY A 108 -16.29 51.13 -96.70
C GLY A 108 -16.82 50.42 -97.95
N VAL A 109 -18.01 50.79 -98.43
CA VAL A 109 -18.62 50.23 -99.66
C VAL A 109 -18.42 51.20 -100.81
N PRO A 110 -17.84 50.79 -101.97
CA PRO A 110 -17.71 51.66 -103.14
C PRO A 110 -19.06 52.26 -103.53
N LEU A 111 -19.10 53.58 -103.74
CA LEU A 111 -20.32 54.32 -104.04
C LEU A 111 -21.12 53.74 -105.22
N GLU A 112 -20.44 53.12 -106.18
CA GLU A 112 -21.02 52.44 -107.34
C GLU A 112 -21.81 51.16 -107.00
N ASP A 113 -21.46 50.49 -105.90
CA ASP A 113 -22.17 49.31 -105.41
C ASP A 113 -23.36 49.69 -104.52
N VAL A 114 -23.36 50.90 -103.96
CA VAL A 114 -24.45 51.37 -103.11
C VAL A 114 -25.68 51.66 -103.97
N PRO A 115 -26.85 51.06 -103.68
CA PRO A 115 -28.04 51.17 -104.52
C PRO A 115 -28.78 52.51 -104.35
N LEU A 116 -28.07 53.64 -104.42
CA LEU A 116 -28.62 55.01 -104.29
C LEU A 116 -29.71 55.30 -105.32
N GLY A 117 -29.56 54.78 -106.54
CA GLY A 117 -30.56 54.90 -107.61
C GLY A 117 -31.90 54.21 -107.33
N ARG A 118 -32.01 53.43 -106.25
CA ARG A 118 -33.25 52.80 -105.80
C ARG A 118 -33.78 53.40 -104.50
N ASP A 119 -33.11 54.40 -103.92
CA ASP A 119 -33.55 55.06 -102.69
C ASP A 119 -34.39 56.31 -103.03
N PRO A 120 -35.72 56.30 -102.78
CA PRO A 120 -36.59 57.41 -103.17
C PRO A 120 -36.21 58.73 -102.49
N LYS A 121 -35.78 58.67 -101.22
CA LYS A 121 -35.37 59.85 -100.44
C LYS A 121 -34.11 60.49 -101.03
N PHE A 122 -33.11 59.68 -101.33
CA PHE A 122 -31.88 60.14 -101.97
C PHE A 122 -32.16 60.78 -103.33
N LEU A 123 -33.00 60.15 -104.17
CA LEU A 123 -33.38 60.70 -105.47
C LEU A 123 -34.16 62.03 -105.36
N ASP A 124 -35.03 62.17 -104.37
CA ASP A 124 -35.75 63.44 -104.12
C ASP A 124 -34.80 64.57 -103.72
N MET A 125 -33.83 64.27 -102.85
CA MET A 125 -32.79 65.22 -102.45
C MET A 125 -31.87 65.58 -103.62
N GLU A 126 -31.49 64.61 -104.46
CA GLU A 126 -30.67 64.82 -105.66
C GLU A 126 -31.39 65.72 -106.69
N ARG A 127 -32.71 65.50 -106.89
CA ARG A 127 -33.56 66.41 -107.70
C ARG A 127 -33.69 67.80 -107.08
N GLY A 128 -33.66 67.89 -105.75
CA GLY A 128 -33.62 69.16 -105.02
C GLY A 128 -32.32 69.91 -105.27
N LEU A 129 -31.18 69.21 -105.17
CA LEU A 129 -29.85 69.75 -105.43
C LEU A 129 -29.71 70.23 -106.88
N ALA A 130 -30.21 69.46 -107.86
CA ALA A 130 -30.19 69.85 -109.26
C ALA A 130 -31.03 71.12 -109.53
N ARG A 131 -32.19 71.26 -108.88
CA ARG A 131 -33.02 72.47 -108.97
C ARG A 131 -32.32 73.69 -108.38
N MET A 132 -31.68 73.54 -107.21
CA MET A 132 -30.97 74.65 -106.58
C MET A 132 -29.70 75.04 -107.32
N ARG A 133 -28.97 74.09 -107.92
CA ARG A 133 -27.80 74.40 -108.77
C ARG A 133 -28.15 75.25 -110.01
N ASN A 134 -29.37 75.10 -110.53
CA ASN A 134 -29.83 75.86 -111.68
C ASN A 134 -30.50 77.19 -111.32
N ASP A 135 -30.79 77.44 -110.04
CA ASP A 135 -31.35 78.70 -109.57
C ASP A 135 -30.23 79.72 -109.29
N PRO A 136 -30.13 80.83 -110.06
CA PRO A 136 -29.08 81.84 -109.85
C PRO A 136 -29.15 82.53 -108.49
N ASN A 137 -30.24 82.38 -107.72
CA ASN A 137 -30.40 82.93 -106.37
C ASN A 137 -30.19 81.91 -105.23
N ALA A 138 -29.77 80.67 -105.51
CA ALA A 138 -29.56 79.67 -104.47
C ALA A 138 -28.40 80.03 -103.51
N SER A 139 -28.61 79.86 -102.19
CA SER A 139 -27.56 80.05 -101.17
C SER A 139 -26.53 78.92 -101.23
N ALA A 140 -25.25 79.29 -101.11
CA ALA A 140 -24.15 78.33 -101.00
C ALA A 140 -24.24 77.47 -99.73
N GLU A 141 -24.78 78.00 -98.63
CA GLU A 141 -24.89 77.30 -97.34
C GLU A 141 -25.94 76.19 -97.41
N THR A 142 -27.08 76.46 -98.05
CA THR A 142 -28.15 75.46 -98.22
C THR A 142 -27.75 74.36 -99.20
N LEU A 143 -26.93 74.68 -100.21
CA LEU A 143 -26.31 73.69 -101.08
C LEU A 143 -25.36 72.78 -100.31
N SER A 144 -24.45 73.34 -99.51
CA SER A 144 -23.51 72.56 -98.70
C SER A 144 -24.23 71.68 -97.67
N SER A 145 -25.25 72.20 -96.99
CA SER A 145 -26.06 71.41 -96.05
C SER A 145 -26.78 70.25 -96.74
N LEU A 146 -27.31 70.46 -97.94
CA LEU A 146 -27.97 69.39 -98.70
C LEU A 146 -26.96 68.36 -99.22
N GLU A 147 -25.75 68.79 -99.59
CA GLU A 147 -24.65 67.88 -99.95
C GLU A 147 -24.22 67.02 -98.75
N GLU A 148 -24.13 67.60 -97.55
CA GLU A 148 -23.87 66.87 -96.30
C GLU A 148 -25.01 65.89 -95.98
N ASP A 149 -26.27 66.31 -96.07
CA ASP A 149 -27.42 65.43 -95.83
C ASP A 149 -27.48 64.28 -96.84
N LEU A 150 -27.14 64.54 -98.11
CA LEU A 150 -27.01 63.51 -99.14
C LEU A 150 -25.88 62.53 -98.80
N ASN A 151 -24.77 63.02 -98.26
CA ASN A 151 -23.68 62.17 -97.80
C ASN A 151 -24.09 61.31 -96.59
N VAL A 152 -24.78 61.89 -95.60
CA VAL A 152 -25.36 61.15 -94.46
C VAL A 152 -26.34 60.08 -94.95
N ARG A 153 -27.20 60.41 -95.92
CA ARG A 153 -28.14 59.44 -96.50
C ARG A 153 -27.41 58.33 -97.25
N ALA A 154 -26.32 58.65 -97.98
CA ALA A 154 -25.50 57.64 -98.64
C ALA A 154 -24.90 56.64 -97.63
N HIS A 155 -24.43 57.13 -96.49
CA HIS A 155 -23.98 56.30 -95.37
C HIS A 155 -25.11 55.43 -94.78
N GLU A 156 -26.31 55.97 -94.58
CA GLU A 156 -27.47 55.18 -94.12
C GLU A 156 -27.83 54.05 -95.09
N VAL A 157 -27.86 54.34 -96.39
CA VAL A 157 -28.16 53.34 -97.43
C VAL A 157 -27.06 52.27 -97.49
N ALA A 158 -25.80 52.67 -97.32
CA ALA A 158 -24.67 51.73 -97.26
C ALA A 158 -24.77 50.79 -96.04
N ARG A 159 -25.15 51.28 -94.85
CA ARG A 159 -25.36 50.42 -93.67
C ARG A 159 -26.49 49.40 -93.89
N GLU A 160 -27.61 49.83 -94.44
CA GLU A 160 -28.73 48.93 -94.76
C GLU A 160 -28.38 47.92 -95.85
N PHE A 161 -27.52 48.31 -96.79
CA PHE A 161 -26.98 47.42 -97.81
C PHE A 161 -26.08 46.34 -97.17
N LEU A 162 -25.09 46.75 -96.36
CA LEU A 162 -24.20 45.83 -95.64
C LEU A 162 -24.97 44.85 -94.75
N LYS A 163 -25.98 45.34 -94.02
CA LYS A 163 -26.83 44.49 -93.17
C LYS A 163 -27.52 43.38 -93.96
N LYS A 164 -27.99 43.66 -95.18
CA LYS A 164 -28.59 42.65 -96.06
C LYS A 164 -27.55 41.70 -96.63
N GLU A 165 -26.37 42.20 -97.00
CA GLU A 165 -25.31 41.36 -97.58
C GLU A 165 -24.70 40.40 -96.57
N ARG A 166 -24.56 40.82 -95.31
CA ARG A 166 -23.98 40.08 -94.20
C ARG A 166 -24.97 39.17 -93.45
N ALA A 167 -26.23 39.11 -93.86
CA ALA A 167 -27.27 38.32 -93.20
C ALA A 167 -27.05 36.78 -93.17
N TYR A 168 -26.07 36.28 -93.92
CA TYR A 168 -25.70 34.85 -93.93
C TYR A 168 -24.61 34.50 -92.92
N LEU A 169 -23.92 35.51 -92.38
CA LEU A 169 -22.90 35.33 -91.35
C LEU A 169 -23.55 34.93 -90.03
N ASP A 170 -22.79 34.21 -89.19
CA ASP A 170 -23.12 34.06 -87.78
C ASP A 170 -23.38 35.45 -87.18
N PRO A 171 -24.57 35.73 -86.60
CA PRO A 171 -24.86 37.03 -85.99
C PRO A 171 -23.94 37.36 -84.81
N GLU A 172 -23.35 36.36 -84.17
CA GLU A 172 -22.51 36.52 -82.99
C GLU A 172 -21.25 35.63 -83.06
N PRO A 173 -20.30 35.86 -83.97
CA PRO A 173 -19.05 35.10 -84.06
C PRO A 173 -18.25 35.17 -82.76
N LEU A 174 -17.94 33.99 -82.18
CA LEU A 174 -17.35 33.88 -80.83
C LEU A 174 -18.18 34.63 -79.76
N GLY A 175 -19.48 34.74 -80.02
CA GLY A 175 -20.50 35.47 -79.28
C GLY A 175 -20.37 37.01 -79.32
N VAL A 176 -19.55 37.58 -80.20
CA VAL A 176 -19.47 39.04 -80.39
C VAL A 176 -20.44 39.44 -81.47
N LEU A 177 -21.37 40.38 -81.21
CA LEU A 177 -22.29 40.88 -82.22
C LEU A 177 -21.52 41.36 -83.45
N VAL A 178 -21.94 40.91 -84.64
CA VAL A 178 -21.33 41.31 -85.92
C VAL A 178 -21.26 42.83 -86.07
N GLU A 179 -22.25 43.55 -85.54
CA GLU A 179 -22.31 45.02 -85.60
C GLU A 179 -21.28 45.71 -84.71
N ASP A 180 -20.79 45.05 -83.66
CA ASP A 180 -19.74 45.59 -82.79
C ASP A 180 -18.33 45.38 -83.37
N LEU A 181 -18.20 44.52 -84.40
CA LEU A 181 -16.92 44.23 -85.02
C LEU A 181 -16.54 45.29 -86.07
N PRO A 182 -15.26 45.68 -86.16
CA PRO A 182 -14.77 46.68 -87.11
C PRO A 182 -14.64 46.12 -88.55
N LEU A 183 -15.67 45.40 -89.02
CA LEU A 183 -15.65 44.68 -90.29
C LEU A 183 -15.44 45.60 -91.50
N ASN A 184 -15.99 46.82 -91.44
CA ASN A 184 -15.93 47.78 -92.54
C ASN A 184 -14.50 48.27 -92.85
N HIS A 185 -13.58 48.10 -91.90
CA HIS A 185 -12.20 48.59 -92.02
C HIS A 185 -11.18 47.47 -92.25
N ASP A 186 -11.61 46.22 -92.45
CA ASP A 186 -10.70 45.12 -92.75
C ASP A 186 -10.48 44.97 -94.28
N PRO A 187 -9.28 45.26 -94.80
CA PRO A 187 -9.04 45.23 -96.25
C PRO A 187 -9.17 43.82 -96.85
N ILE A 188 -8.90 42.77 -96.05
CA ILE A 188 -8.99 41.38 -96.48
C ILE A 188 -10.47 40.97 -96.62
N LEU A 189 -11.27 41.21 -95.58
CA LEU A 189 -12.71 40.98 -95.61
C LEU A 189 -13.39 41.78 -96.72
N ASN A 190 -13.07 43.07 -96.86
CA ASN A 190 -13.65 43.93 -97.89
C ASN A 190 -13.35 43.41 -99.32
N ALA A 191 -12.17 42.81 -99.54
CA ALA A 191 -11.85 42.16 -100.82
C ALA A 191 -12.68 40.89 -101.05
N LEU A 192 -12.89 40.07 -100.02
CA LEU A 192 -13.73 38.87 -100.09
C LEU A 192 -15.20 39.23 -100.30
N GLU A 193 -15.73 40.26 -99.63
CA GLU A 193 -17.10 40.74 -99.80
C GLU A 193 -17.34 41.28 -101.23
N ARG A 194 -16.36 41.97 -101.82
CA ARG A 194 -16.41 42.37 -103.25
C ARG A 194 -16.39 41.16 -104.19
N LYS A 195 -15.53 40.18 -103.93
CA LYS A 195 -15.48 38.93 -104.69
C LYS A 195 -16.83 38.20 -104.64
N ARG A 196 -17.46 38.14 -103.45
CA ARG A 196 -18.79 37.56 -103.28
C ARG A 196 -19.87 38.30 -104.07
N ARG A 197 -19.83 39.64 -104.11
CA ARG A 197 -20.75 40.47 -104.91
C ARG A 197 -20.65 40.18 -106.40
N GLU A 198 -19.44 40.09 -106.94
CA GLU A 198 -19.21 39.73 -108.35
C GLU A 198 -19.74 38.32 -108.66
N LEU A 199 -19.46 37.34 -107.79
CA LEU A 199 -19.95 35.98 -107.96
C LEU A 199 -21.49 35.91 -107.89
N LYS A 200 -22.13 36.74 -107.07
CA LYS A 200 -23.59 36.84 -106.96
C LYS A 200 -24.30 37.50 -108.15
N LYS A 201 -23.58 38.06 -109.14
CA LYS A 201 -24.21 38.53 -110.39
C LYS A 201 -24.78 37.37 -111.22
N ASP A 202 -24.19 36.18 -111.12
CA ASP A 202 -24.71 34.93 -111.68
C ASP A 202 -24.65 33.79 -110.64
N PRO A 203 -25.58 33.78 -109.65
CA PRO A 203 -25.54 32.83 -108.54
C PRO A 203 -25.65 31.37 -108.99
N LYS A 204 -26.31 31.10 -110.12
CA LYS A 204 -26.55 29.74 -110.62
C LYS A 204 -25.25 29.12 -111.14
N ARG A 205 -24.42 29.90 -111.82
CA ARG A 205 -23.13 29.43 -112.35
C ARG A 205 -22.04 29.35 -111.28
N ASN A 206 -22.12 30.18 -110.25
CA ASN A 206 -21.02 30.40 -109.30
C ASN A 206 -21.20 29.73 -107.93
N GLY A 207 -22.18 28.83 -107.74
CA GLY A 207 -22.58 28.30 -106.43
C GLY A 207 -21.45 27.78 -105.52
N ASP A 208 -20.57 26.91 -106.04
CA ASP A 208 -19.45 26.37 -105.25
C ASP A 208 -18.40 27.42 -104.88
N PHE A 209 -18.11 28.34 -105.80
CA PHE A 209 -17.21 29.46 -105.55
C PHE A 209 -17.79 30.44 -104.52
N ILE A 210 -19.10 30.61 -104.49
CA ILE A 210 -19.79 31.41 -103.47
C ILE A 210 -19.61 30.75 -102.11
N ARG A 211 -19.89 29.44 -101.99
CA ARG A 211 -19.73 28.72 -100.71
C ARG A 211 -18.30 28.80 -100.17
N GLY A 212 -17.29 28.52 -101.00
CA GLY A 212 -15.89 28.64 -100.58
C GLY A 212 -15.51 30.07 -100.17
N CYS A 213 -16.01 31.08 -100.88
CA CYS A 213 -15.80 32.47 -100.50
C CYS A 213 -16.54 32.82 -99.19
N GLU A 214 -17.71 32.25 -98.94
CA GLU A 214 -18.46 32.43 -97.69
C GLU A 214 -17.76 31.76 -96.51
N ASP A 215 -17.12 30.60 -96.72
CA ASP A 215 -16.28 29.93 -95.72
C ASP A 215 -15.04 30.77 -95.39
N ASP A 216 -14.32 31.29 -96.41
CA ASP A 216 -13.18 32.21 -96.21
C ASP A 216 -13.61 33.47 -95.43
N ILE A 217 -14.82 33.99 -95.71
CA ILE A 217 -15.38 35.13 -94.97
C ILE A 217 -15.69 34.73 -93.53
N HIS A 218 -16.32 33.58 -93.29
CA HIS A 218 -16.58 33.10 -91.93
C HIS A 218 -15.29 32.96 -91.13
N ASP A 219 -14.24 32.40 -91.71
CA ASP A 219 -12.93 32.24 -91.06
C ASP A 219 -12.28 33.58 -90.76
N ARG A 220 -12.32 34.54 -91.70
CA ARG A 220 -11.79 35.88 -91.46
C ARG A 220 -12.58 36.63 -90.40
N VAL A 221 -13.91 36.55 -90.43
CA VAL A 221 -14.78 37.16 -89.40
C VAL A 221 -14.50 36.54 -88.03
N ARG A 222 -14.30 35.22 -87.95
CA ARG A 222 -13.92 34.52 -86.72
C ARG A 222 -12.55 34.98 -86.21
N ALA A 223 -11.59 35.20 -87.10
CA ALA A 223 -10.27 35.72 -86.74
C ALA A 223 -10.36 37.16 -86.21
N ILE A 224 -11.14 38.03 -86.85
CA ILE A 224 -11.39 39.40 -86.38
C ILE A 224 -12.09 39.38 -85.02
N ALA A 225 -13.08 38.51 -84.83
CA ALA A 225 -13.76 38.35 -83.55
C ALA A 225 -12.79 37.90 -82.45
N LYS A 226 -11.82 37.03 -82.77
CA LYS A 226 -10.77 36.61 -81.84
C LYS A 226 -9.87 37.78 -81.46
N GLU A 227 -9.33 38.52 -82.43
CA GLU A 227 -8.49 39.70 -82.18
C GLU A 227 -9.24 40.78 -81.38
N PHE A 228 -10.54 40.94 -81.65
CA PHE A 228 -11.41 41.84 -80.90
C PHE A 228 -11.56 41.40 -79.43
N LEU A 229 -11.84 40.12 -79.19
CA LEU A 229 -11.93 39.57 -77.83
C LEU A 229 -10.59 39.67 -77.10
N ASP A 230 -9.48 39.34 -77.76
CA ASP A 230 -8.14 39.44 -77.18
C ASP A 230 -7.85 40.88 -76.73
N ASN A 231 -8.23 41.87 -77.54
CA ASN A 231 -8.12 43.29 -77.19
C ASN A 231 -9.03 43.69 -76.03
N GLU A 232 -10.29 43.24 -76.00
CA GLU A 232 -11.21 43.53 -74.90
C GLU A 232 -10.79 42.89 -73.58
N ARG A 233 -10.11 41.74 -73.63
CA ARG A 233 -9.68 40.94 -72.48
C ARG A 233 -8.32 41.32 -71.91
N ARG A 234 -7.61 42.30 -72.49
CA ARG A 234 -6.26 42.74 -72.06
C ARG A 234 -6.12 43.19 -70.60
N PHE A 235 -7.22 43.52 -69.93
CA PHE A 235 -7.22 43.93 -68.53
C PHE A 235 -7.23 42.75 -67.55
N LEU A 236 -7.53 41.54 -68.02
CA LEU A 236 -7.49 40.34 -67.21
C LEU A 236 -6.03 39.98 -66.91
N ASP A 237 -5.81 39.38 -65.74
CA ASP A 237 -4.50 38.87 -65.39
C ASP A 237 -4.05 37.84 -66.43
N PRO A 238 -2.80 37.90 -66.95
CA PRO A 238 -2.36 37.01 -68.03
C PRO A 238 -2.37 35.52 -67.65
N GLU A 239 -2.13 35.24 -66.36
CA GLU A 239 -1.98 33.91 -65.77
C GLU A 239 -2.77 33.84 -64.45
N PRO A 240 -4.11 33.87 -64.47
CA PRO A 240 -4.93 33.72 -63.27
C PRO A 240 -4.61 32.38 -62.59
N GLU A 241 -4.21 32.45 -61.32
CA GLU A 241 -3.73 31.29 -60.54
C GLU A 241 -2.56 30.53 -61.21
N GLY A 242 -1.79 31.18 -62.10
CA GLY A 242 -0.71 30.55 -62.87
C GLY A 242 -1.18 29.84 -64.15
N VAL A 243 -2.48 29.80 -64.45
CA VAL A 243 -3.02 29.21 -65.68
C VAL A 243 -3.12 30.28 -66.76
N LEU A 244 -2.42 30.09 -67.89
CA LEU A 244 -2.49 31.02 -69.02
C LEU A 244 -3.94 31.21 -69.52
N LEU A 245 -4.36 32.47 -69.69
CA LEU A 245 -5.73 32.83 -70.11
C LEU A 245 -6.24 32.06 -71.34
N ARG A 246 -5.34 31.72 -72.28
CA ARG A 246 -5.70 31.00 -73.53
C ARG A 246 -6.24 29.58 -73.29
N TYR A 247 -5.90 28.96 -72.16
CA TYR A 247 -6.39 27.64 -71.80
C TYR A 247 -7.69 27.69 -70.98
N LEU A 248 -8.10 28.88 -70.54
CA LEU A 248 -9.38 29.04 -69.88
C LEU A 248 -10.53 29.00 -70.90
N PRO A 249 -11.60 28.23 -70.64
CA PRO A 249 -12.76 28.15 -71.51
C PRO A 249 -13.68 29.38 -71.37
N LEU A 250 -13.12 30.59 -71.44
CA LEU A 250 -13.84 31.86 -71.24
C LEU A 250 -15.01 32.03 -72.21
N ASN A 251 -14.86 31.53 -73.43
CA ASN A 251 -15.90 31.57 -74.45
C ASN A 251 -17.09 30.63 -74.15
N LEU A 252 -16.85 29.57 -73.37
CA LEU A 252 -17.89 28.61 -72.97
C LEU A 252 -18.53 28.99 -71.61
N ASP A 253 -17.87 29.82 -70.80
CA ASP A 253 -18.38 30.22 -69.49
C ASP A 253 -19.47 31.30 -69.59
N LYS A 254 -20.73 30.89 -69.42
CA LYS A 254 -21.90 31.79 -69.49
C LYS A 254 -21.80 33.00 -68.54
N LYS A 255 -21.21 32.83 -67.35
CA LYS A 255 -21.08 33.90 -66.35
C LYS A 255 -20.09 34.96 -66.82
N PHE A 256 -18.91 34.54 -67.27
CA PHE A 256 -17.89 35.42 -67.83
C PHE A 256 -18.42 36.20 -69.02
N ARG A 257 -19.08 35.50 -69.95
CA ARG A 257 -19.74 36.09 -71.14
C ARG A 257 -20.75 37.19 -70.78
N LEU A 258 -21.57 36.99 -69.75
CA LEU A 258 -22.51 38.01 -69.30
C LEU A 258 -21.82 39.26 -68.74
N LEU A 259 -20.69 39.09 -68.05
CA LEU A 259 -19.90 40.23 -67.55
C LEU A 259 -19.20 40.97 -68.69
N GLU A 260 -18.70 40.24 -69.69
CA GLU A 260 -18.09 40.77 -70.91
C GLU A 260 -19.08 41.67 -71.68
N LEU A 261 -20.33 41.21 -71.87
CA LEU A 261 -21.39 42.01 -72.49
C LEU A 261 -21.70 43.29 -71.72
N LYS A 262 -21.80 43.21 -70.38
CA LYS A 262 -22.02 44.39 -69.52
C LYS A 262 -20.86 45.38 -69.59
N ARG A 263 -19.63 44.89 -69.77
CA ARG A 263 -18.44 45.73 -69.91
C ARG A 263 -18.49 46.47 -71.24
N ARG A 264 -18.80 45.75 -72.32
CA ARG A 264 -18.95 46.33 -73.66
C ARG A 264 -20.04 47.39 -73.73
N GLU A 265 -21.21 47.12 -73.14
CA GLU A 265 -22.33 48.07 -73.09
C GLU A 265 -21.94 49.39 -72.40
N LYS A 266 -21.20 49.33 -71.29
CA LYS A 266 -20.70 50.52 -70.61
C LYS A 266 -19.69 51.33 -71.40
N LEU A 267 -18.93 50.69 -72.29
CA LEU A 267 -17.89 51.35 -73.08
C LEU A 267 -18.43 51.99 -74.37
N ARG A 268 -19.72 51.80 -74.71
CA ARG A 268 -20.32 52.42 -75.90
C ARG A 268 -20.43 53.94 -75.83
N LEU A 269 -20.55 54.52 -74.63
CA LEU A 269 -20.64 55.96 -74.41
C LEU A 269 -19.43 56.46 -73.59
N PRO A 270 -19.01 57.73 -73.75
CA PRO A 270 -17.96 58.31 -72.91
C PRO A 270 -18.34 58.22 -71.43
N LEU A 271 -17.52 57.52 -70.66
CA LEU A 271 -17.81 57.21 -69.25
C LEU A 271 -17.84 58.48 -68.39
N LEU A 272 -18.90 58.63 -67.59
CA LEU A 272 -18.92 59.60 -66.49
C LEU A 272 -17.99 59.13 -65.36
N LYS A 273 -17.44 60.06 -64.56
CA LYS A 273 -16.51 59.73 -63.45
C LYS A 273 -17.02 58.60 -62.53
N ASN A 274 -18.31 58.58 -62.22
CA ASN A 274 -18.93 57.57 -61.36
C ASN A 274 -18.96 56.17 -62.02
N GLU A 275 -19.03 56.13 -63.34
CA GLU A 275 -19.08 54.90 -64.13
C GLU A 275 -17.71 54.24 -64.24
N VAL A 276 -16.62 55.01 -64.16
CA VAL A 276 -15.24 54.49 -64.13
C VAL A 276 -15.04 53.54 -62.94
N HIS A 277 -15.50 53.91 -61.74
CA HIS A 277 -15.45 53.01 -60.57
C HIS A 277 -16.31 51.75 -60.78
N SER A 278 -17.48 51.93 -61.37
CA SER A 278 -18.40 50.83 -61.69
C SER A 278 -17.81 49.88 -62.76
N LEU A 279 -17.01 50.39 -63.70
CA LEU A 279 -16.24 49.62 -64.68
C LEU A 279 -15.11 48.85 -64.00
N ARG A 280 -14.27 49.50 -63.20
CA ARG A 280 -13.19 48.80 -62.46
C ARG A 280 -13.72 47.69 -61.56
N ARG A 281 -14.88 47.89 -60.93
CA ARG A 281 -15.54 46.84 -60.13
C ARG A 281 -16.02 45.68 -61.00
N LEU A 282 -16.48 45.95 -62.22
CA LEU A 282 -16.89 44.93 -63.17
C LEU A 282 -15.68 44.15 -63.72
N GLU A 283 -14.60 44.86 -64.07
CA GLU A 283 -13.33 44.28 -64.49
C GLU A 283 -12.75 43.38 -63.40
N ARG A 284 -12.78 43.82 -62.14
CA ARG A 284 -12.42 42.96 -61.01
C ARG A 284 -13.26 41.69 -60.95
N LYS A 285 -14.59 41.77 -61.10
CA LYS A 285 -15.45 40.58 -61.13
C LYS A 285 -15.15 39.63 -62.30
N MET A 286 -14.78 40.18 -63.45
CA MET A 286 -14.36 39.38 -64.60
C MET A 286 -13.04 38.66 -64.31
N ASN A 287 -12.09 39.38 -63.72
CA ASN A 287 -10.83 38.82 -63.27
C ASN A 287 -11.08 37.72 -62.21
N ASP A 288 -11.85 38.02 -61.16
CA ASP A 288 -12.24 37.06 -60.12
C ASP A 288 -12.90 35.80 -60.72
N ARG A 289 -13.68 35.92 -61.81
CA ARG A 289 -14.26 34.75 -62.49
C ARG A 289 -13.20 33.98 -63.29
N ALA A 290 -12.25 34.65 -63.93
CA ALA A 290 -11.12 33.99 -64.59
C ALA A 290 -10.27 33.22 -63.56
N HIS A 291 -9.99 33.82 -62.41
CA HIS A 291 -9.37 33.14 -61.26
C HIS A 291 -10.19 31.95 -60.78
N ALA A 292 -11.51 32.08 -60.62
CA ALA A 292 -12.36 30.96 -60.22
C ALA A 292 -12.32 29.81 -61.24
N LEU A 293 -12.31 30.10 -62.54
CA LEU A 293 -12.19 29.08 -63.60
C LEU A 293 -10.80 28.43 -63.58
N ALA A 294 -9.75 29.20 -63.34
CA ALA A 294 -8.40 28.66 -63.17
C ALA A 294 -8.35 27.71 -61.97
N LYS A 295 -8.90 28.08 -60.80
CA LYS A 295 -9.02 27.17 -59.66
C LYS A 295 -9.82 25.90 -59.97
N GLU A 296 -10.92 26.02 -60.73
CA GLU A 296 -11.72 24.86 -61.16
C GLU A 296 -10.93 23.91 -62.10
N ILE A 297 -9.99 24.43 -62.89
CA ILE A 297 -9.09 23.64 -63.74
C ILE A 297 -7.98 23.02 -62.91
N LEU A 298 -7.28 23.81 -62.10
CA LEU A 298 -6.21 23.33 -61.23
C LEU A 298 -6.73 22.24 -60.29
N SER A 299 -7.85 22.48 -59.61
CA SER A 299 -8.48 21.48 -58.73
C SER A 299 -8.81 20.17 -59.46
N ARG A 300 -9.15 20.22 -60.75
CA ARG A 300 -9.42 19.02 -61.56
C ARG A 300 -8.14 18.35 -62.03
N ASN A 301 -7.17 19.13 -62.47
CA ASN A 301 -5.90 18.63 -62.97
C ASN A 301 -5.07 18.05 -61.84
N HIS A 302 -5.07 18.67 -60.66
CA HIS A 302 -4.33 18.25 -59.48
C HIS A 302 -5.05 17.22 -58.62
N ALA A 303 -6.24 16.75 -59.02
CA ALA A 303 -7.03 15.79 -58.24
C ALA A 303 -6.35 14.42 -58.00
N PHE A 304 -5.31 14.09 -58.78
CA PHE A 304 -4.53 12.86 -58.61
C PHE A 304 -3.41 12.99 -57.58
N LEU A 305 -3.02 14.21 -57.22
CA LEU A 305 -1.96 14.47 -56.24
C LEU A 305 -2.44 14.04 -54.86
N ASP A 306 -1.51 13.56 -54.03
CA ASP A 306 -1.78 13.42 -52.60
C ASP A 306 -2.23 14.79 -52.05
N PRO A 307 -3.40 14.89 -51.38
CA PRO A 307 -3.87 16.17 -50.82
C PRO A 307 -2.98 16.69 -49.69
N GLU A 308 -2.24 15.81 -49.01
CA GLU A 308 -1.31 16.16 -47.93
C GLU A 308 0.02 15.38 -48.05
N PRO A 309 0.87 15.61 -49.08
CA PRO A 309 2.17 14.96 -49.21
C PRO A 309 3.01 15.16 -47.94
N LEU A 310 3.49 14.06 -47.35
CA LEU A 310 4.18 14.04 -46.05
C LEU A 310 3.41 14.73 -44.90
N GLY A 311 2.09 14.89 -45.02
CA GLY A 311 1.22 15.59 -44.06
C GLY A 311 1.09 17.10 -44.28
N VAL A 312 1.64 17.65 -45.37
CA VAL A 312 1.56 19.08 -45.71
C VAL A 312 0.47 19.32 -46.77
N PRO A 313 -0.56 20.14 -46.52
CA PRO A 313 -1.57 20.47 -47.53
C PRO A 313 -0.96 21.04 -48.81
N LEU A 314 -1.47 20.63 -49.97
CA LEU A 314 -1.04 21.18 -51.26
C LEU A 314 -1.13 22.72 -51.32
N ASP A 315 -2.13 23.31 -50.67
CA ASP A 315 -2.32 24.76 -50.60
C ASP A 315 -1.18 25.50 -49.86
N ASP A 316 -0.44 24.80 -49.00
CA ASP A 316 0.71 25.35 -48.28
C ASP A 316 2.03 25.19 -49.08
N LEU A 317 2.01 24.44 -50.19
CA LEU A 317 3.17 24.23 -51.04
C LEU A 317 3.29 25.33 -52.11
N PRO A 318 4.52 25.74 -52.46
CA PRO A 318 4.77 26.78 -53.46
C PRO A 318 4.58 26.29 -54.91
N LEU A 319 3.55 25.48 -55.18
CA LEU A 319 3.31 24.81 -56.48
C LEU A 319 3.25 25.82 -57.64
N ASN A 320 2.56 26.94 -57.44
CA ASN A 320 2.39 27.99 -58.45
C ASN A 320 3.68 28.78 -58.72
N THR A 321 4.65 28.74 -57.80
CA THR A 321 5.95 29.42 -57.98
C THR A 321 7.05 28.47 -58.41
N ASP A 322 6.93 27.17 -58.12
CA ASP A 322 7.92 26.15 -58.49
C ASP A 322 8.01 26.01 -60.01
N GLU A 323 9.18 26.32 -60.55
CA GLU A 323 9.45 26.29 -62.00
C GLU A 323 9.33 24.89 -62.60
N LYS A 324 9.71 23.85 -61.84
CA LYS A 324 9.63 22.46 -62.34
C LYS A 324 8.18 22.00 -62.38
N PHE A 325 7.44 22.20 -61.29
CA PHE A 325 6.03 21.86 -61.20
C PHE A 325 5.23 22.55 -62.30
N ARG A 326 5.41 23.87 -62.48
CA ARG A 326 4.72 24.64 -63.54
C ARG A 326 4.99 24.12 -64.95
N ARG A 327 6.23 23.76 -65.28
CA ARG A 327 6.56 23.26 -66.63
C ARG A 327 5.84 21.95 -66.93
N ILE A 328 5.75 21.04 -65.95
CA ILE A 328 5.07 19.76 -66.12
C ILE A 328 3.55 19.96 -66.15
N ASP A 329 3.01 20.82 -65.30
CA ASP A 329 1.57 21.15 -65.25
C ASP A 329 1.10 21.89 -66.52
N GLU A 330 1.94 22.74 -67.11
CA GLU A 330 1.67 23.39 -68.40
C GLU A 330 1.57 22.36 -69.53
N VAL A 331 2.50 21.39 -69.59
CA VAL A 331 2.47 20.29 -70.57
C VAL A 331 1.16 19.50 -70.42
N LEU A 332 0.74 19.23 -69.18
CA LEU A 332 -0.53 18.57 -68.89
C LEU A 332 -1.72 19.40 -69.39
N CYS A 333 -1.75 20.72 -69.13
CA CYS A 333 -2.81 21.62 -69.60
C CYS A 333 -2.91 21.68 -71.13
N ILE A 334 -1.79 21.75 -71.83
CA ILE A 334 -1.74 21.75 -73.31
C ILE A 334 -2.38 20.47 -73.86
N HIS A 335 -2.02 19.32 -73.30
CA HIS A 335 -2.51 18.03 -73.78
C HIS A 335 -3.91 17.68 -73.32
N THR A 336 -4.41 18.26 -72.23
CA THR A 336 -5.83 18.10 -71.82
C THR A 336 -6.78 18.62 -72.91
N MET A 337 -6.32 19.52 -73.78
CA MET A 337 -7.09 20.01 -74.93
C MET A 337 -6.92 19.16 -76.20
N ASP A 338 -5.81 18.44 -76.37
CA ASP A 338 -5.53 17.59 -77.53
C ASP A 338 -5.83 16.12 -77.21
N ALA A 339 -6.89 15.56 -77.80
CA ALA A 339 -7.39 14.21 -77.53
C ALA A 339 -6.45 13.04 -77.96
N HIS A 340 -5.16 13.28 -78.16
CA HIS A 340 -4.20 12.38 -78.81
C HIS A 340 -3.04 11.92 -77.93
N MET A 341 -3.06 12.16 -76.61
CA MET A 341 -1.98 11.72 -75.73
C MET A 341 -2.18 10.27 -75.23
N ASP A 342 -1.09 9.50 -75.16
CA ASP A 342 -1.12 8.13 -74.64
C ASP A 342 -1.30 8.12 -73.12
N GLN A 343 -2.12 7.18 -72.62
CA GLN A 343 -2.46 7.05 -71.21
C GLN A 343 -1.23 6.77 -70.34
N SER A 344 -0.20 6.13 -70.90
CA SER A 344 1.09 5.88 -70.22
C SER A 344 1.82 7.18 -69.89
N THR A 345 2.05 8.03 -70.89
CA THR A 345 2.70 9.34 -70.72
C THR A 345 1.92 10.26 -69.78
N TRP A 346 0.57 10.17 -69.77
CA TRP A 346 -0.25 10.94 -68.84
C TRP A 346 -0.01 10.49 -67.39
N LYS A 347 0.07 9.18 -67.15
CA LYS A 347 0.39 8.59 -65.83
C LYS A 347 1.81 8.95 -65.37
N GLU A 348 2.79 8.99 -66.28
CA GLU A 348 4.17 9.37 -65.98
C GLU A 348 4.27 10.82 -65.51
N LEU A 349 3.68 11.75 -66.25
CA LEU A 349 3.64 13.17 -65.86
C LEU A 349 2.91 13.38 -64.53
N GLN A 350 1.84 12.62 -64.28
CA GLN A 350 1.15 12.62 -62.98
C GLN A 350 2.07 12.17 -61.85
N ASN A 351 2.78 11.05 -62.03
CA ASN A 351 3.71 10.57 -61.02
C ASN A 351 4.88 11.55 -60.79
N GLU A 352 5.34 12.27 -61.82
CA GLU A 352 6.36 13.31 -61.67
C GLU A 352 5.86 14.52 -60.89
N LEU A 353 4.62 14.97 -61.15
CA LEU A 353 4.00 16.06 -60.39
C LEU A 353 3.79 15.67 -58.92
N ASP A 354 3.30 14.46 -58.67
CA ASP A 354 3.13 13.93 -57.31
C ASP A 354 4.48 13.80 -56.61
N GLY A 355 5.48 13.20 -57.27
CA GLY A 355 6.85 13.13 -56.76
C GLY A 355 7.44 14.50 -56.43
N ARG A 356 7.24 15.51 -57.28
CA ARG A 356 7.70 16.88 -57.02
C ARG A 356 6.96 17.52 -55.84
N ALA A 357 5.66 17.25 -55.67
CA ALA A 357 4.92 17.70 -54.50
C ALA A 357 5.49 17.10 -53.20
N PHE A 358 5.86 15.81 -53.22
CA PHE A 358 6.56 15.16 -52.09
C PHE A 358 7.94 15.76 -51.82
N GLU A 359 8.72 16.11 -52.86
CA GLU A 359 10.00 16.80 -52.71
C GLU A 359 9.83 18.17 -52.05
N LEU A 360 8.89 18.99 -52.54
CA LEU A 360 8.61 20.32 -52.01
C LEU A 360 8.10 20.25 -50.56
N ALA A 361 7.24 19.27 -50.25
CA ALA A 361 6.81 19.01 -48.88
C ALA A 361 8.01 18.64 -47.98
N GLY A 362 8.94 17.83 -48.48
CA GLY A 362 10.16 17.47 -47.77
C GLY A 362 11.07 18.67 -47.52
N GLU A 363 11.31 19.50 -48.54
CA GLU A 363 12.09 20.74 -48.43
C GLU A 363 11.47 21.70 -47.39
N LEU A 364 10.15 21.90 -47.44
CA LEU A 364 9.43 22.73 -46.49
C LEU A 364 9.54 22.19 -45.07
N LEU A 365 9.23 20.90 -44.84
CA LEU A 365 9.31 20.30 -43.51
C LEU A 365 10.73 20.35 -42.95
N ASN A 366 11.76 20.17 -43.78
CA ASN A 366 13.15 20.28 -43.36
C ASN A 366 13.51 21.71 -42.92
N GLU A 367 13.04 22.74 -43.64
CA GLU A 367 13.19 24.14 -43.20
C GLU A 367 12.43 24.38 -41.89
N GLU A 368 11.16 23.98 -41.84
CA GLU A 368 10.29 24.27 -40.70
C GLU A 368 10.74 23.58 -39.41
N ARG A 369 11.27 22.36 -39.52
CA ARG A 369 11.73 21.55 -38.39
C ARG A 369 13.21 21.76 -38.05
N SER A 370 13.93 22.60 -38.78
CA SER A 370 15.38 22.83 -38.59
C SER A 370 15.80 23.29 -37.19
N PHE A 371 14.88 23.90 -36.41
CA PHE A 371 15.14 24.34 -35.04
C PHE A 371 14.91 23.24 -33.99
N LEU A 372 14.26 22.12 -34.36
CA LEU A 372 14.01 21.02 -33.45
C LEU A 372 15.31 20.27 -33.15
N PRO A 373 15.46 19.69 -31.94
CA PRO A 373 16.64 18.88 -31.62
C PRO A 373 16.72 17.69 -32.59
N LEU A 374 17.92 17.45 -33.15
CA LEU A 374 18.16 16.39 -34.13
C LEU A 374 17.82 14.99 -33.60
N SER A 375 17.92 14.80 -32.28
CA SER A 375 17.60 13.54 -31.63
C SER A 375 16.92 13.77 -30.28
N PRO A 376 15.61 14.09 -30.26
CA PRO A 376 14.85 14.26 -29.01
C PRO A 376 14.85 12.95 -28.22
N PHE A 377 15.23 13.01 -26.93
CA PHE A 377 15.49 11.83 -26.10
C PHE A 377 16.39 10.78 -26.79
N GLY A 378 17.37 11.22 -27.59
CA GLY A 378 18.31 10.35 -28.29
C GLY A 378 17.75 9.60 -29.51
N ILE A 379 16.47 9.80 -29.87
CA ILE A 379 15.84 9.17 -31.05
C ILE A 379 15.95 10.12 -32.25
N PRO A 380 16.51 9.73 -33.40
CA PRO A 380 16.55 10.57 -34.60
C PRO A 380 15.14 11.03 -35.04
N LEU A 381 15.00 12.30 -35.46
CA LEU A 381 13.70 12.86 -35.89
C LEU A 381 13.02 12.01 -36.99
N GLU A 382 13.80 11.41 -37.87
CA GLU A 382 13.34 10.51 -38.95
C GLU A 382 12.61 9.27 -38.43
N GLU A 383 12.92 8.82 -37.21
CA GLU A 383 12.31 7.64 -36.59
C GLU A 383 11.03 7.96 -35.83
N LEU A 384 10.73 9.24 -35.56
CA LEU A 384 9.57 9.65 -34.75
C LEU A 384 8.26 9.73 -35.52
N SER A 385 8.24 9.31 -36.80
CA SER A 385 7.05 9.33 -37.65
C SER A 385 6.28 10.66 -37.60
N LEU A 386 6.99 11.78 -37.47
CA LEU A 386 6.44 13.12 -37.23
C LEU A 386 5.40 13.52 -38.28
N ASN A 387 5.62 13.07 -39.51
CA ASN A 387 4.71 13.28 -40.63
C ASN A 387 3.34 12.69 -40.38
N ASN A 388 3.14 11.74 -39.46
CA ASN A 388 1.85 11.11 -39.14
C ASN A 388 1.15 11.72 -37.92
N ASP A 389 1.80 12.60 -37.16
CA ASP A 389 1.23 13.16 -35.92
C ASP A 389 0.30 14.33 -36.20
N LEU A 390 -1.02 14.09 -36.14
CA LEU A 390 -2.04 15.12 -36.42
C LEU A 390 -1.92 16.38 -35.54
N PRO A 391 -1.67 16.29 -34.21
CA PRO A 391 -1.46 17.47 -33.40
C PRO A 391 -0.24 18.29 -33.80
N LEU A 392 0.90 17.65 -34.10
CA LEU A 392 2.09 18.35 -34.60
C LEU A 392 1.81 19.06 -35.92
N ARG A 393 1.16 18.38 -36.88
CA ARG A 393 0.75 18.98 -38.16
C ARG A 393 -0.13 20.22 -37.95
N ALA A 394 -1.02 20.19 -36.96
CA ALA A 394 -1.89 21.34 -36.64
C ALA A 394 -1.09 22.54 -36.11
N ILE A 395 -0.08 22.29 -35.27
CA ILE A 395 0.83 23.34 -34.78
C ILE A 395 1.68 23.89 -35.94
N GLU A 396 2.21 23.02 -36.81
CA GLU A 396 2.93 23.42 -38.03
C GLU A 396 2.08 24.33 -38.93
N ARG A 397 0.81 23.98 -39.13
CA ARG A 397 -0.13 24.80 -39.92
C ARG A 397 -0.41 26.16 -39.26
N ALA A 398 -0.59 26.20 -37.95
CA ALA A 398 -0.72 27.46 -37.20
C ALA A 398 0.54 28.33 -37.32
N ARG A 399 1.71 27.70 -37.27
CA ARG A 399 3.01 28.37 -37.45
C ARG A 399 3.14 28.98 -38.84
N ARG A 400 2.81 28.24 -39.90
CA ARG A 400 2.79 28.74 -41.29
C ARG A 400 1.88 29.95 -41.44
N ALA A 401 0.66 29.88 -40.88
CA ALA A 401 -0.30 30.96 -40.93
C ALA A 401 0.23 32.24 -40.25
N LYS A 402 0.93 32.11 -39.10
CA LYS A 402 1.59 33.24 -38.43
C LYS A 402 2.76 33.80 -39.25
N ARG A 403 3.65 32.96 -39.80
CA ARG A 403 4.76 33.41 -40.67
C ARG A 403 4.24 34.15 -41.91
N GLY A 404 3.16 33.65 -42.52
CA GLY A 404 2.52 34.31 -43.66
C GLY A 404 1.95 35.70 -43.34
N GLN A 405 1.53 35.93 -42.10
CA GLN A 405 1.08 37.23 -41.59
C GLN A 405 2.21 38.08 -40.98
N MET A 406 3.46 37.61 -41.04
CA MET A 406 4.63 38.21 -40.38
C MET A 406 4.45 38.40 -38.86
N LEU A 407 3.74 37.48 -38.22
CA LEU A 407 3.56 37.42 -36.77
C LEU A 407 4.67 36.58 -36.11
N ASP A 408 4.93 36.87 -34.82
CA ASP A 408 5.88 36.10 -34.00
C ASP A 408 5.38 34.67 -33.76
N ASP A 409 6.27 33.71 -34.00
CA ASP A 409 6.00 32.26 -33.99
C ASP A 409 6.71 31.52 -32.84
N ALA A 410 7.21 32.24 -31.84
CA ALA A 410 7.94 31.67 -30.71
C ALA A 410 7.12 30.64 -29.90
N GLU A 411 5.83 30.91 -29.67
CA GLU A 411 4.92 29.99 -28.98
C GLU A 411 4.74 28.68 -29.77
N GLU A 412 4.56 28.75 -31.09
CA GLU A 412 4.43 27.56 -31.94
C GLU A 412 5.70 26.73 -31.98
N LYS A 413 6.88 27.38 -32.02
CA LYS A 413 8.16 26.67 -31.90
C LYS A 413 8.24 25.90 -30.60
N GLN A 414 7.85 26.52 -29.48
CA GLN A 414 7.83 25.87 -28.18
C GLN A 414 6.81 24.71 -28.13
N MET A 415 5.61 24.90 -28.66
CA MET A 415 4.59 23.84 -28.76
C MET A 415 5.05 22.67 -29.64
N MET A 416 5.73 22.94 -30.77
CA MET A 416 6.33 21.89 -31.60
C MET A 416 7.42 21.14 -30.83
N PHE A 417 8.31 21.85 -30.14
CA PHE A 417 9.35 21.26 -29.32
C PHE A 417 8.77 20.33 -28.24
N GLU A 418 7.79 20.81 -27.47
CA GLU A 418 7.09 20.02 -26.45
C GLU A 418 6.34 18.83 -27.05
N ARG A 419 5.71 19.00 -28.22
CA ARG A 419 5.02 17.91 -28.89
C ARG A 419 5.99 16.84 -29.38
N VAL A 420 7.12 17.23 -29.95
CA VAL A 420 8.17 16.30 -30.39
C VAL A 420 8.76 15.54 -29.21
N LEU A 421 9.01 16.19 -28.08
CA LEU A 421 9.40 15.50 -26.86
C LEU A 421 8.32 14.52 -26.39
N LYS A 422 7.06 14.89 -26.42
CA LYS A 422 5.94 14.00 -26.07
C LYS A 422 5.79 12.80 -27.02
N ILE A 423 6.09 12.98 -28.31
CA ILE A 423 6.12 11.88 -29.28
C ILE A 423 7.28 10.94 -28.96
N ALA A 424 8.48 11.48 -28.73
CA ALA A 424 9.66 10.70 -28.37
C ALA A 424 9.45 9.91 -27.06
N ASP A 425 8.88 10.55 -26.03
CA ASP A 425 8.45 9.91 -24.78
C ASP A 425 7.45 8.77 -25.04
N GLY A 426 6.40 9.02 -25.84
CA GLY A 426 5.42 8.00 -26.19
C GLY A 426 6.03 6.81 -26.96
N VAL A 427 7.02 7.08 -27.81
CA VAL A 427 7.75 6.05 -28.56
C VAL A 427 8.61 5.19 -27.63
N LEU A 428 9.31 5.79 -26.66
CA LEU A 428 10.04 5.04 -25.64
C LEU A 428 9.08 4.23 -24.77
N ALA A 429 8.02 4.86 -24.26
CA ALA A 429 7.00 4.20 -23.45
C ALA A 429 6.34 3.00 -24.14
N SER A 430 6.10 3.09 -25.46
CA SER A 430 5.53 1.97 -26.23
C SER A 430 6.45 0.76 -26.38
N ASP A 431 7.77 0.95 -26.20
CA ASP A 431 8.78 -0.11 -26.36
C ASP A 431 9.18 -0.76 -25.02
N ARG A 432 8.55 -0.36 -23.90
CA ARG A 432 8.83 -0.80 -22.52
C ARG A 432 8.08 -2.07 -22.09
N GLU A 433 7.53 -2.86 -23.02
CA GLU A 433 6.76 -4.09 -22.71
C GLU A 433 7.57 -5.17 -21.95
N TYR A 434 8.89 -5.12 -22.02
CA TYR A 434 9.80 -6.04 -21.31
C TYR A 434 9.96 -5.70 -19.82
N LEU A 435 9.53 -4.50 -19.39
CA LEU A 435 9.56 -4.05 -18.00
C LEU A 435 8.33 -4.55 -17.23
N GLN A 436 8.45 -4.61 -15.90
CA GLN A 436 7.29 -4.89 -15.07
C GLN A 436 6.37 -3.66 -15.03
N PRO A 437 5.04 -3.79 -15.19
CA PRO A 437 4.16 -2.61 -15.25
C PRO A 437 4.14 -1.77 -13.96
N ASN A 438 4.32 -2.42 -12.81
CA ASN A 438 4.30 -1.78 -11.49
C ASN A 438 5.33 -2.43 -10.54
N PRO A 439 6.64 -2.23 -10.74
CA PRO A 439 7.68 -2.72 -9.83
C PRO A 439 7.42 -2.18 -8.42
N TRP A 440 7.43 -3.06 -7.40
CA TRP A 440 7.12 -2.68 -6.01
C TRP A 440 5.80 -1.88 -5.85
N LYS A 441 4.81 -2.13 -6.72
CA LYS A 441 3.54 -1.38 -6.82
C LYS A 441 3.71 0.13 -7.13
N VAL A 442 4.86 0.54 -7.68
CA VAL A 442 5.12 1.88 -8.20
C VAL A 442 4.89 1.88 -9.70
N SER A 443 4.12 2.83 -10.24
CA SER A 443 3.90 2.90 -11.69
C SER A 443 5.17 3.36 -12.40
N LEU A 444 5.50 2.76 -13.55
CA LEU A 444 6.64 3.19 -14.39
C LEU A 444 6.62 4.70 -14.71
N THR A 445 5.43 5.29 -14.84
CA THR A 445 5.26 6.74 -15.08
C THR A 445 5.77 7.62 -13.92
N GLN A 446 5.85 7.07 -12.70
CA GLN A 446 6.32 7.78 -11.51
C GLN A 446 7.84 7.71 -11.34
N LEU A 447 8.47 6.66 -11.88
CA LEU A 447 9.92 6.46 -11.78
C LEU A 447 10.73 7.42 -12.66
N GLN A 448 10.07 8.16 -13.57
CA GLN A 448 10.72 9.12 -14.47
C GLN A 448 11.95 8.52 -15.19
N LEU A 449 11.78 7.30 -15.73
CA LEU A 449 12.86 6.49 -16.32
C LEU A 449 13.70 7.26 -17.35
N ASP A 450 13.06 8.13 -18.13
CA ASP A 450 13.69 8.98 -19.15
C ASP A 450 14.68 10.02 -18.57
N ARG A 451 14.61 10.31 -17.27
CA ARG A 451 15.52 11.20 -16.56
C ARG A 451 16.66 10.46 -15.87
N ASP A 452 16.62 9.13 -15.80
CA ASP A 452 17.73 8.33 -15.28
C ASP A 452 18.73 8.08 -16.41
N ASP A 453 19.89 8.75 -16.35
CA ASP A 453 20.92 8.69 -17.40
C ASP A 453 21.36 7.25 -17.71
N ALA A 454 21.43 6.40 -16.68
CA ALA A 454 21.85 4.99 -16.83
C ALA A 454 20.78 4.15 -17.54
N PHE A 455 19.52 4.27 -17.12
CA PHE A 455 18.39 3.61 -17.76
C PHE A 455 18.21 4.08 -19.21
N HIS A 456 18.18 5.40 -19.40
CA HIS A 456 17.94 6.00 -20.71
C HIS A 456 19.04 5.64 -21.73
N SER A 457 20.30 5.57 -21.30
CA SER A 457 21.41 5.15 -22.16
C SER A 457 21.28 3.70 -22.65
N LEU A 458 20.92 2.78 -21.75
CA LEU A 458 20.69 1.37 -22.08
C LEU A 458 19.45 1.18 -22.97
N GLU A 459 18.39 1.94 -22.73
CA GLU A 459 17.17 1.91 -23.54
C GLU A 459 17.46 2.32 -25.00
N LEU A 460 18.29 3.35 -25.20
CA LEU A 460 18.74 3.76 -26.52
C LEU A 460 19.64 2.72 -27.19
N GLU A 461 20.49 2.02 -26.43
CA GLU A 461 21.30 0.92 -26.95
C GLU A 461 20.44 -0.26 -27.40
N ARG A 462 19.46 -0.68 -26.57
CA ARG A 462 18.46 -1.69 -26.93
C ARG A 462 17.75 -1.31 -28.22
N ARG A 463 17.31 -0.07 -28.35
CA ARG A 463 16.62 0.43 -29.55
C ARG A 463 17.48 0.30 -30.81
N ARG A 464 18.77 0.61 -30.73
CA ARG A 464 19.72 0.44 -31.86
C ARG A 464 19.86 -1.03 -32.25
N LEU A 465 19.96 -1.94 -31.29
CA LEU A 465 20.06 -3.38 -31.54
C LEU A 465 18.76 -3.96 -32.14
N LYS A 466 17.59 -3.44 -31.76
CA LYS A 466 16.28 -3.81 -32.32
C LYS A 466 16.09 -3.46 -33.79
N LYS A 467 17.00 -2.72 -34.43
CA LYS A 467 17.02 -2.55 -35.89
C LYS A 467 17.30 -3.87 -36.63
N ASN A 468 18.03 -4.79 -36.00
CA ASN A 468 18.22 -6.16 -36.51
C ASN A 468 18.08 -7.19 -35.36
N PRO A 469 16.84 -7.43 -34.89
CA PRO A 469 16.61 -8.18 -33.66
C PRO A 469 17.04 -9.64 -33.77
N ALA A 470 17.02 -10.22 -34.97
CA ALA A 470 17.46 -11.60 -35.21
C ALA A 470 18.98 -11.78 -35.04
N ALA A 471 19.79 -10.76 -35.36
CA ALA A 471 21.25 -10.82 -35.24
C ALA A 471 21.75 -10.49 -33.82
N ASN A 472 20.97 -9.74 -33.05
CA ASN A 472 21.38 -9.17 -31.76
C ASN A 472 20.56 -9.73 -30.57
N SER A 473 19.99 -10.93 -30.71
CA SER A 473 19.01 -11.47 -29.74
C SER A 473 19.59 -11.59 -28.32
N ASP A 474 20.85 -12.06 -28.20
CA ASP A 474 21.49 -12.27 -26.90
C ASP A 474 21.85 -10.93 -26.24
N GLU A 475 22.34 -9.96 -27.01
CA GLU A 475 22.66 -8.62 -26.55
C GLU A 475 21.40 -7.86 -26.11
N ILE A 476 20.30 -7.98 -26.87
CA ILE A 476 19.00 -7.39 -26.48
C ILE A 476 18.54 -7.97 -25.15
N GLN A 477 18.59 -9.29 -24.96
CA GLN A 477 18.19 -9.93 -23.71
C GLN A 477 19.06 -9.47 -22.52
N ASN A 478 20.37 -9.32 -22.72
CA ASN A 478 21.28 -8.83 -21.68
C ASN A 478 20.96 -7.39 -21.27
N ILE A 479 20.66 -6.52 -22.23
CA ILE A 479 20.27 -5.15 -21.94
C ILE A 479 18.89 -5.08 -21.29
N GLU A 480 17.93 -5.90 -21.72
CA GLU A 480 16.61 -6.01 -21.06
C GLU A 480 16.74 -6.44 -19.60
N ASN A 481 17.62 -7.40 -19.30
CA ASN A 481 17.91 -7.80 -17.92
C ASN A 481 18.53 -6.62 -17.12
N ALA A 482 19.50 -5.90 -17.69
CA ALA A 482 20.12 -4.75 -17.03
C ALA A 482 19.13 -3.60 -16.79
N LEU A 483 18.20 -3.37 -17.72
CA LEU A 483 17.13 -2.39 -17.62
C LEU A 483 16.12 -2.81 -16.55
N ASN A 484 15.70 -4.08 -16.51
CA ASN A 484 14.85 -4.63 -15.44
C ASN A 484 15.51 -4.48 -14.06
N ASP A 485 16.81 -4.77 -13.95
CA ASP A 485 17.56 -4.58 -12.71
C ASP A 485 17.63 -3.10 -12.29
N ARG A 486 17.78 -2.17 -13.24
CA ARG A 486 17.79 -0.73 -12.94
C ARG A 486 16.39 -0.23 -12.57
N GLU A 487 15.35 -0.71 -13.23
CA GLU A 487 13.95 -0.40 -12.92
C GLU A 487 13.58 -0.82 -11.51
N LEU A 488 13.95 -2.04 -11.09
CA LEU A 488 13.76 -2.50 -9.71
C LEU A 488 14.51 -1.63 -8.69
N ARG A 489 15.76 -1.23 -8.99
CA ARG A 489 16.53 -0.32 -8.12
C ARG A 489 15.89 1.07 -8.01
N LEU A 490 15.41 1.63 -9.12
CA LEU A 490 14.74 2.93 -9.11
C LEU A 490 13.43 2.87 -8.33
N ALA A 491 12.69 1.76 -8.42
CA ALA A 491 11.50 1.54 -7.61
C ALA A 491 11.83 1.41 -6.12
N GLU A 492 12.91 0.73 -5.75
CA GLU A 492 13.40 0.66 -4.36
C GLU A 492 13.81 2.04 -3.84
N GLU A 493 14.61 2.79 -4.61
CA GLU A 493 15.01 4.17 -4.29
C GLU A 493 13.77 5.08 -4.11
N PHE A 494 12.76 4.92 -4.96
CA PHE A 494 11.49 5.64 -4.86
C PHE A 494 10.75 5.34 -3.56
N ILE A 495 10.60 4.05 -3.19
CA ILE A 495 9.95 3.64 -1.94
C ILE A 495 10.73 4.15 -0.72
N GLN A 496 12.06 4.05 -0.72
CA GLN A 496 12.91 4.59 0.35
C GLN A 496 12.70 6.10 0.54
N ASN A 497 12.63 6.85 -0.57
CA ASN A 497 12.36 8.29 -0.53
C ASN A 497 10.94 8.59 -0.01
N GLU A 498 9.93 7.81 -0.39
CA GLU A 498 8.57 7.99 0.13
C GLU A 498 8.44 7.66 1.61
N ARG A 499 9.27 6.75 2.14
CA ARG A 499 9.34 6.37 3.56
C ARG A 499 10.18 7.31 4.42
N ALA A 500 10.81 8.34 3.85
CA ALA A 500 11.73 9.23 4.55
C ALA A 500 11.13 10.01 5.74
N PHE A 501 9.78 10.13 5.81
CA PHE A 501 9.08 10.80 6.93
C PHE A 501 8.90 9.89 8.16
N LEU A 502 9.20 8.60 8.05
CA LEU A 502 9.10 7.64 9.14
C LEU A 502 10.30 7.78 10.11
N GLU A 503 10.06 7.48 11.37
CA GLU A 503 11.14 7.39 12.37
C GLU A 503 12.12 6.28 11.98
N ARG A 504 13.43 6.48 12.19
CA ARG A 504 14.45 5.48 11.84
C ARG A 504 14.44 4.27 12.78
N GLU A 505 14.08 4.50 14.04
CA GLU A 505 14.07 3.50 15.11
C GLU A 505 12.77 3.62 15.95
N PRO A 506 11.59 3.40 15.35
CA PRO A 506 10.32 3.40 16.08
C PRO A 506 10.38 2.42 17.27
N GLU A 507 10.06 2.92 18.47
CA GLU A 507 10.17 2.14 19.72
C GLU A 507 11.56 1.49 19.94
N GLY A 508 12.61 2.06 19.34
CA GLY A 508 13.99 1.55 19.38
C GLY A 508 14.28 0.38 18.43
N VAL A 509 13.35 0.02 17.52
CA VAL A 509 13.56 -1.03 16.51
C VAL A 509 13.95 -0.38 15.19
N PRO A 510 15.13 -0.69 14.61
CA PRO A 510 15.50 -0.22 13.27
C PRO A 510 14.41 -0.53 12.24
N LEU A 511 14.03 0.49 11.45
CA LEU A 511 12.95 0.41 10.47
C LEU A 511 13.11 -0.77 9.48
N GLU A 512 14.36 -1.10 9.15
CA GLU A 512 14.75 -2.20 8.26
C GLU A 512 14.49 -3.61 8.83
N LEU A 513 14.33 -3.75 10.15
CA LEU A 513 13.93 -5.00 10.79
C LEU A 513 12.42 -5.21 10.80
N LEU A 514 11.64 -4.17 10.51
CA LEU A 514 10.19 -4.24 10.50
C LEU A 514 9.67 -4.82 9.18
N PRO A 515 8.60 -5.63 9.22
CA PRO A 515 8.06 -6.31 8.03
C PRO A 515 7.23 -5.38 7.13
N LEU A 516 7.66 -4.13 6.90
CA LEU A 516 6.91 -3.09 6.19
C LEU A 516 6.50 -3.51 4.77
N ASP A 517 7.38 -4.23 4.07
CA ASP A 517 7.11 -4.69 2.69
C ASP A 517 6.10 -5.85 2.63
N SER A 518 5.92 -6.56 3.74
CA SER A 518 4.96 -7.67 3.85
C SER A 518 3.67 -7.30 4.58
N ASP A 519 3.64 -6.14 5.26
CA ASP A 519 2.43 -5.65 5.92
C ASP A 519 1.45 -5.07 4.89
N SER A 520 0.36 -5.80 4.66
CA SER A 520 -0.70 -5.37 3.74
C SER A 520 -1.34 -4.04 4.14
N THR A 521 -1.52 -3.80 5.43
CA THR A 521 -2.17 -2.58 5.93
C THR A 521 -1.25 -1.37 5.75
N PHE A 522 0.05 -1.53 5.98
CA PHE A 522 1.02 -0.47 5.76
C PHE A 522 1.14 -0.15 4.25
N HIS A 523 1.18 -1.18 3.39
CA HIS A 523 1.17 -0.99 1.94
C HIS A 523 -0.09 -0.30 1.40
N GLU A 524 -1.27 -0.60 1.95
CA GLU A 524 -2.50 0.13 1.60
C GLU A 524 -2.38 1.62 1.94
N MET A 525 -1.83 1.93 3.12
CA MET A 525 -1.57 3.31 3.53
C MET A 525 -0.54 4.01 2.64
N GLU A 526 0.53 3.33 2.22
CA GLU A 526 1.52 3.88 1.27
C GLU A 526 0.86 4.28 -0.05
N LEU A 527 -0.03 3.43 -0.60
CA LEU A 527 -0.75 3.72 -1.84
C LEU A 527 -1.72 4.89 -1.69
N GLU A 528 -2.45 4.96 -0.59
CA GLU A 528 -3.36 6.08 -0.30
C GLU A 528 -2.59 7.39 -0.14
N ARG A 529 -1.51 7.42 0.65
CA ARG A 529 -0.66 8.61 0.81
C ARG A 529 -0.12 9.09 -0.54
N ARG A 530 0.29 8.17 -1.41
CA ARG A 530 0.76 8.50 -2.77
C ARG A 530 -0.33 9.17 -3.61
N GLN A 531 -1.56 8.66 -3.56
CA GLN A 531 -2.70 9.29 -4.25
C GLN A 531 -3.02 10.67 -3.66
N LEU A 532 -2.93 10.83 -2.34
CA LEU A 532 -3.17 12.12 -1.68
C LEU A 532 -2.15 13.17 -2.11
N ARG A 533 -0.85 12.82 -2.13
CA ARG A 533 0.25 13.70 -2.59
C ARG A 533 0.12 14.11 -4.06
N GLN A 534 -0.48 13.26 -4.90
CA GLN A 534 -0.72 13.58 -6.32
C GLN A 534 -1.92 14.50 -6.55
N ASN A 535 -2.83 14.63 -5.59
CA ASN A 535 -4.02 15.45 -5.75
C ASN A 535 -3.75 16.91 -5.29
N PRO A 536 -3.63 17.88 -6.21
CA PRO A 536 -3.27 19.26 -5.87
C PRO A 536 -4.35 20.00 -5.06
N LYS A 537 -5.53 19.41 -4.87
CA LYS A 537 -6.64 19.99 -4.09
C LYS A 537 -6.56 19.64 -2.60
N ILE A 538 -5.69 18.71 -2.21
CA ILE A 538 -5.58 18.23 -0.83
C ILE A 538 -4.62 19.14 -0.07
N SER A 539 -5.01 19.55 1.14
CA SER A 539 -4.16 20.36 2.02
C SER A 539 -3.06 19.52 2.65
N GLU A 540 -1.93 20.16 2.94
CA GLU A 540 -0.79 19.51 3.61
C GLU A 540 -1.18 18.93 4.98
N GLU A 541 -2.12 19.57 5.69
CA GLU A 541 -2.64 19.09 6.99
C GLU A 541 -3.26 17.69 6.91
N VAL A 542 -3.98 17.36 5.82
CA VAL A 542 -4.59 16.03 5.64
C VAL A 542 -3.51 14.98 5.39
N ILE A 543 -2.43 15.35 4.69
CA ILE A 543 -1.29 14.47 4.44
C ILE A 543 -0.55 14.21 5.76
N GLU A 544 -0.33 15.23 6.58
CA GLU A 544 0.32 15.11 7.89
C GLU A 544 -0.48 14.21 8.85
N GLU A 545 -1.82 14.34 8.90
CA GLU A 545 -2.68 13.45 9.69
C GLU A 545 -2.58 11.99 9.21
N TYR A 546 -2.46 11.79 7.90
CA TYR A 546 -2.31 10.45 7.32
C TYR A 546 -0.91 9.86 7.59
N GLU A 547 0.13 10.68 7.51
CA GLU A 547 1.50 10.30 7.88
C GLU A 547 1.60 9.91 9.36
N GLU A 548 0.85 10.56 10.27
CA GLU A 548 0.78 10.15 11.68
C GLU A 548 0.17 8.76 11.83
N LYS A 549 -0.91 8.44 11.11
CA LYS A 549 -1.50 7.08 11.11
C LYS A 549 -0.50 6.02 10.63
N MET A 550 0.31 6.36 9.64
CA MET A 550 1.38 5.49 9.16
C MET A 550 2.48 5.31 10.23
N ARG A 551 2.91 6.39 10.90
CA ARG A 551 3.85 6.32 12.03
C ARG A 551 3.29 5.44 13.15
N ASP A 552 2.01 5.58 13.48
CA ASP A 552 1.34 4.76 14.48
C ASP A 552 1.31 3.28 14.09
N ARG A 553 1.08 2.95 12.81
CA ARG A 553 1.16 1.56 12.34
C ARG A 553 2.57 1.00 12.45
N VAL A 554 3.58 1.80 12.09
CA VAL A 554 4.99 1.42 12.21
C VAL A 554 5.38 1.20 13.68
N ARG A 555 4.95 2.07 14.60
CA ARG A 555 5.12 1.86 16.05
C ARG A 555 4.42 0.59 16.54
N ALA A 556 3.23 0.29 16.04
CA ALA A 556 2.52 -0.95 16.37
C ALA A 556 3.28 -2.20 15.89
N LEU A 557 3.85 -2.18 14.68
CA LEU A 557 4.72 -3.24 14.18
C LEU A 557 6.01 -3.37 14.99
N ALA A 558 6.58 -2.25 15.44
CA ALA A 558 7.76 -2.26 16.31
C ALA A 558 7.46 -2.87 17.67
N LEU A 559 6.30 -2.57 18.28
CA LEU A 559 5.84 -3.21 19.50
C LEU A 559 5.61 -4.72 19.30
N GLU A 560 4.99 -5.10 18.18
CA GLU A 560 4.79 -6.50 17.82
C GLU A 560 6.13 -7.24 17.64
N TYR A 561 7.11 -6.61 16.98
CA TYR A 561 8.46 -7.15 16.79
C TYR A 561 9.24 -7.30 18.11
N ARG A 562 9.14 -6.31 19.02
CA ARG A 562 9.77 -6.41 20.35
C ARG A 562 9.12 -7.51 21.19
N GLY A 563 7.83 -7.74 20.99
CA GLY A 563 7.04 -8.73 21.70
C GLY A 563 6.79 -8.37 23.17
N TRP A 564 6.22 -9.33 23.90
CA TRP A 564 5.91 -9.17 25.32
C TRP A 564 7.19 -8.92 26.14
N GLN A 565 7.14 -7.93 27.05
CA GLN A 565 8.23 -7.56 27.95
C GLN A 565 7.78 -7.54 29.40
N ASP A 566 8.68 -7.95 30.29
CA ASP A 566 8.47 -7.96 31.73
C ASP A 566 8.89 -6.63 32.37
N GLU A 567 8.27 -5.53 31.94
CA GLU A 567 8.68 -4.16 32.29
C GLU A 567 8.67 -3.90 33.81
N GLU A 568 7.63 -4.36 34.51
CA GLU A 568 7.51 -4.18 35.98
C GLU A 568 8.63 -4.90 36.74
N PHE A 569 8.93 -6.15 36.34
CA PHE A 569 10.03 -6.91 36.94
C PHE A 569 11.38 -6.28 36.61
N HIS A 570 11.58 -5.86 35.36
CA HIS A 570 12.83 -5.23 34.93
C HIS A 570 13.05 -3.90 35.67
N GLU A 571 12.06 -3.03 35.75
CA GLU A 571 12.18 -1.72 36.41
C GLU A 571 12.48 -1.86 37.91
N SER A 572 11.86 -2.84 38.58
CA SER A 572 12.14 -3.14 40.00
C SER A 572 13.50 -3.78 40.26
N ASN A 573 14.09 -4.45 39.25
CA ASN A 573 15.37 -5.16 39.39
C ASN A 573 16.53 -4.52 38.59
N LYS A 574 16.32 -3.41 37.88
CA LYS A 574 17.32 -2.80 37.00
C LYS A 574 18.65 -2.51 37.70
N HIS A 575 18.59 -2.15 38.98
CA HIS A 575 19.75 -1.83 39.82
C HIS A 575 20.58 -3.05 40.25
N MET A 576 20.09 -4.27 39.97
CA MET A 576 20.79 -5.52 40.34
C MET A 576 21.91 -5.88 39.35
N ALA A 577 21.87 -5.37 38.12
CA ALA A 577 22.87 -5.67 37.09
C ALA A 577 23.20 -4.43 36.27
N GLU A 578 24.40 -4.43 35.70
CA GLU A 578 24.93 -3.35 34.90
C GLU A 578 24.16 -3.23 33.58
N GLU A 579 23.87 -4.37 32.94
CA GLU A 579 23.06 -4.47 31.73
C GLU A 579 22.10 -5.68 31.77
N TRP A 580 21.10 -5.65 30.90
CA TRP A 580 20.08 -6.70 30.75
C TRP A 580 19.86 -7.05 29.26
N PRO A 581 20.88 -7.60 28.58
CA PRO A 581 20.77 -8.01 27.19
C PRO A 581 19.75 -9.13 27.03
N ARG A 582 19.23 -9.29 25.81
CA ARG A 582 18.45 -10.48 25.48
C ARG A 582 19.39 -11.68 25.46
N ILE A 583 18.91 -12.83 25.94
CA ILE A 583 19.75 -14.04 26.00
C ILE A 583 20.28 -14.47 24.62
N CYS A 584 19.58 -14.12 23.53
CA CYS A 584 20.01 -14.37 22.15
C CYS A 584 21.17 -13.48 21.69
N GLU A 585 21.35 -12.31 22.28
CA GLU A 585 22.51 -11.44 22.04
C GLU A 585 23.74 -12.00 22.76
N LEU A 586 23.53 -12.57 23.95
CA LEU A 586 24.57 -13.17 24.76
C LEU A 586 25.01 -14.54 24.23
N TYR A 587 24.04 -15.42 23.97
CA TYR A 587 24.18 -16.82 23.54
C TYR A 587 23.37 -17.08 22.25
N PRO A 588 23.77 -16.53 21.09
CA PRO A 588 23.01 -16.65 19.83
C PRO A 588 22.83 -18.09 19.35
N GLU A 589 23.71 -19.01 19.76
CA GLU A 589 23.62 -20.43 19.43
C GLU A 589 22.42 -21.13 20.07
N GLY A 590 21.98 -20.68 21.25
CA GLY A 590 21.00 -21.41 22.06
C GLY A 590 19.57 -21.29 21.55
N ILE A 591 19.26 -20.36 20.63
CA ILE A 591 17.93 -20.23 20.03
C ILE A 591 17.55 -21.43 19.15
N ARG A 592 18.55 -22.23 18.74
CA ARG A 592 18.37 -23.44 17.93
C ARG A 592 18.23 -24.69 18.78
N ASP A 593 18.56 -24.61 20.06
CA ASP A 593 18.43 -25.72 21.00
C ASP A 593 17.01 -25.75 21.58
N PRO A 594 16.51 -26.91 22.05
CA PRO A 594 15.26 -26.94 22.80
C PRO A 594 15.35 -26.09 24.08
N VAL A 595 14.24 -25.41 24.44
CA VAL A 595 14.14 -24.58 25.67
C VAL A 595 14.61 -25.33 26.92
N VAL A 596 14.21 -26.60 27.03
CA VAL A 596 14.75 -27.55 28.02
C VAL A 596 15.49 -28.66 27.29
N PRO A 597 16.80 -28.83 27.52
CA PRO A 597 17.56 -29.93 26.93
C PRO A 597 16.99 -31.30 27.34
N GLU A 598 16.93 -32.26 26.41
CA GLU A 598 16.50 -33.64 26.71
C GLU A 598 17.33 -34.30 27.83
N LYS A 599 18.59 -33.89 27.95
CA LYS A 599 19.51 -34.30 29.01
C LYS A 599 20.07 -33.06 29.68
N THR A 600 19.69 -32.86 30.93
CA THR A 600 20.34 -31.88 31.80
C THR A 600 21.57 -32.52 32.43
N LEU A 601 22.68 -31.79 32.41
CA LEU A 601 23.93 -32.18 33.05
C LEU A 601 24.26 -31.15 34.12
N PRO A 602 24.63 -31.57 35.34
CA PRO A 602 25.00 -30.62 36.38
C PRO A 602 26.13 -29.67 36.00
N SER A 603 27.09 -30.13 35.18
CA SER A 603 28.19 -29.31 34.67
C SER A 603 27.77 -28.18 33.72
N GLN A 604 26.47 -28.06 33.39
CA GLN A 604 25.94 -26.94 32.60
C GLN A 604 25.79 -25.66 33.44
N VAL A 605 25.82 -25.76 34.77
CA VAL A 605 25.55 -24.64 35.67
C VAL A 605 26.65 -24.48 36.71
N SER A 606 26.96 -23.23 37.05
CA SER A 606 27.95 -22.87 38.06
C SER A 606 27.61 -21.52 38.67
N SER A 607 28.15 -21.23 39.85
CA SER A 607 28.05 -19.91 40.47
C SER A 607 28.97 -18.93 39.75
N ALA A 608 28.57 -17.67 39.69
CA ALA A 608 29.47 -16.58 39.39
C ALA A 608 30.51 -16.40 40.50
N PRO A 609 31.70 -15.85 40.18
CA PRO A 609 32.71 -15.52 41.19
C PRO A 609 32.16 -14.57 42.24
N LEU A 610 32.55 -14.78 43.50
CA LEU A 610 32.11 -14.01 44.69
C LEU A 610 30.63 -14.16 45.06
N GLU A 611 29.85 -14.95 44.31
CA GLU A 611 28.43 -15.21 44.60
C GLU A 611 28.25 -16.51 45.41
N LEU A 612 27.24 -16.54 46.28
CA LEU A 612 26.96 -17.69 47.16
C LEU A 612 26.32 -18.89 46.46
N GLY A 613 26.20 -18.85 45.13
CA GLY A 613 25.60 -19.91 44.33
C GLY A 613 24.09 -19.96 44.50
N TYR A 614 23.41 -18.87 44.13
CA TYR A 614 21.96 -18.68 44.16
C TYR A 614 21.15 -19.93 43.79
N LEU A 615 20.88 -20.14 42.49
CA LEU A 615 20.08 -21.28 42.03
C LEU A 615 20.94 -22.43 41.49
N ALA A 616 22.20 -22.16 41.14
CA ALA A 616 23.10 -23.11 40.49
C ALA A 616 23.24 -24.47 41.21
N PRO A 617 23.48 -24.54 42.54
CA PRO A 617 23.58 -25.81 43.25
C PRO A 617 22.27 -26.62 43.24
N PHE A 618 21.12 -25.94 43.22
CA PHE A 618 19.80 -26.58 43.20
C PHE A 618 19.49 -27.13 41.81
N ILE A 619 19.80 -26.37 40.75
CA ILE A 619 19.73 -26.85 39.37
C ILE A 619 20.63 -28.07 39.20
N ALA A 620 21.88 -27.99 39.66
CA ALA A 620 22.81 -29.12 39.60
C ALA A 620 22.29 -30.36 40.33
N ALA A 621 21.68 -30.18 41.51
CA ALA A 621 21.09 -31.27 42.27
C ALA A 621 19.89 -31.91 41.53
N MET A 622 19.02 -31.10 40.93
CA MET A 622 17.86 -31.57 40.15
C MET A 622 18.24 -32.16 38.79
N SER A 623 19.36 -31.75 38.18
CA SER A 623 19.85 -32.28 36.90
C SER A 623 20.16 -33.79 36.92
N ARG A 624 20.27 -34.39 38.11
CA ARG A 624 20.31 -35.86 38.26
C ARG A 624 19.04 -36.56 37.75
N HIS A 625 17.92 -35.84 37.77
CA HIS A 625 16.61 -36.31 37.36
C HIS A 625 15.98 -35.26 36.43
N PRO A 626 16.32 -35.27 35.13
CA PRO A 626 15.85 -34.26 34.16
C PRO A 626 14.35 -33.93 34.19
N PRO A 627 13.43 -34.88 34.46
CA PRO A 627 12.01 -34.57 34.61
C PRO A 627 11.66 -33.55 35.71
N LEU A 628 12.51 -33.33 36.71
CA LEU A 628 12.30 -32.30 37.73
C LEU A 628 12.45 -30.90 37.14
N ILE A 629 13.46 -30.70 36.29
CA ILE A 629 13.68 -29.41 35.60
C ILE A 629 12.62 -29.23 34.51
N ASP A 630 12.34 -30.27 33.72
CA ASP A 630 11.35 -30.18 32.64
C ASP A 630 9.97 -29.69 33.14
N ARG A 631 9.50 -30.17 34.31
CA ARG A 631 8.21 -29.76 34.88
C ARG A 631 8.15 -28.29 35.29
N LEU A 632 9.29 -27.64 35.53
CA LEU A 632 9.35 -26.21 35.85
C LEU A 632 9.11 -25.33 34.62
N PHE A 633 9.31 -25.85 33.41
CA PHE A 633 9.07 -25.12 32.16
C PHE A 633 7.70 -25.49 31.61
N ASP A 634 6.79 -24.53 31.58
CA ASP A 634 5.48 -24.67 30.94
C ASP A 634 5.61 -24.40 29.42
N SER A 635 6.43 -23.42 29.04
CA SER A 635 6.84 -23.20 27.65
C SER A 635 7.84 -24.27 27.21
N LYS A 636 7.45 -25.10 26.23
CA LYS A 636 8.29 -26.17 25.65
C LYS A 636 9.02 -25.78 24.36
N GLU A 637 8.62 -24.67 23.76
CA GLU A 637 9.22 -24.08 22.56
C GLU A 637 9.53 -22.60 22.83
N HIS A 638 10.50 -22.03 22.10
CA HIS A 638 10.82 -20.62 22.21
C HIS A 638 9.62 -19.79 21.72
N PRO A 639 8.98 -18.99 22.58
CA PRO A 639 7.81 -18.21 22.20
C PRO A 639 8.21 -17.12 21.21
N VAL A 640 7.46 -16.99 20.12
CA VAL A 640 7.60 -15.87 19.18
C VAL A 640 6.84 -14.67 19.77
N ASN A 641 7.57 -13.62 20.14
CA ASN A 641 7.02 -12.37 20.68
C ASN A 641 6.14 -12.52 21.94
N GLY A 642 6.28 -13.63 22.68
CA GLY A 642 5.52 -13.93 23.90
C GLY A 642 6.42 -14.29 25.10
N PRO A 643 5.85 -14.42 26.31
CA PRO A 643 6.60 -14.76 27.51
C PRO A 643 7.02 -16.23 27.56
N TYR A 644 8.12 -16.51 28.25
CA TYR A 644 8.41 -17.85 28.75
C TYR A 644 7.61 -18.07 30.04
N SER A 645 6.86 -19.17 30.09
CA SER A 645 6.02 -19.57 31.21
C SER A 645 6.70 -20.69 32.02
N PHE A 646 6.71 -20.52 33.33
CA PHE A 646 7.31 -21.44 34.31
C PHE A 646 6.30 -21.83 35.38
N ILE A 647 6.49 -23.00 36.00
CA ILE A 647 5.71 -23.46 37.14
C ILE A 647 6.63 -23.65 38.33
N PHE A 648 6.39 -22.89 39.39
CA PHE A 648 6.93 -23.16 40.73
C PHE A 648 5.81 -23.63 41.65
N TYR A 649 6.12 -23.88 42.91
CA TYR A 649 5.14 -24.39 43.86
C TYR A 649 5.00 -23.48 45.07
N ASP A 650 3.75 -23.16 45.41
CA ASP A 650 3.45 -22.48 46.66
C ASP A 650 3.76 -23.40 47.87
N PRO A 651 3.73 -22.88 49.11
CA PRO A 651 3.93 -23.70 50.31
C PRO A 651 2.97 -24.89 50.41
N ASN A 652 1.80 -24.84 49.77
CA ASN A 652 0.83 -25.93 49.71
C ASN A 652 1.06 -26.88 48.53
N SER A 653 2.19 -26.81 47.83
CA SER A 653 2.49 -27.65 46.66
C SER A 653 1.55 -27.39 45.47
N ASN A 654 0.86 -26.25 45.43
CA ASN A 654 0.06 -25.87 44.28
C ASN A 654 0.96 -25.23 43.22
N PRO A 655 0.81 -25.57 41.94
CA PRO A 655 1.57 -24.94 40.87
C PRO A 655 1.21 -23.46 40.75
N VAL A 656 2.22 -22.61 40.67
CA VAL A 656 2.12 -21.16 40.46
C VAL A 656 2.84 -20.83 39.16
N ARG A 657 2.10 -20.25 38.22
CA ARG A 657 2.64 -19.83 36.94
C ARG A 657 3.39 -18.51 37.07
N VAL A 658 4.57 -18.43 36.47
CA VAL A 658 5.39 -17.22 36.39
C VAL A 658 5.79 -17.01 34.94
N GLU A 659 5.56 -15.81 34.42
CA GLU A 659 5.88 -15.42 33.05
C GLU A 659 7.03 -14.41 33.05
N ILE A 660 8.03 -14.62 32.21
CA ILE A 660 9.21 -13.75 32.07
C ILE A 660 9.59 -13.55 30.60
N ASP A 661 10.30 -12.45 30.32
CA ASP A 661 10.97 -12.26 29.03
C ASP A 661 12.38 -12.85 29.06
N ASP A 662 13.12 -12.77 27.96
CA ASP A 662 14.44 -13.36 27.80
C ASP A 662 15.62 -12.45 28.17
N ARG A 663 15.37 -11.28 28.78
CA ARG A 663 16.45 -10.41 29.26
C ARG A 663 17.10 -10.97 30.52
N VAL A 664 18.43 -11.05 30.58
CA VAL A 664 19.16 -11.66 31.71
C VAL A 664 20.15 -10.68 32.33
N PRO A 665 20.33 -10.66 33.66
CA PRO A 665 21.29 -9.76 34.31
C PRO A 665 22.72 -10.17 33.98
N VAL A 666 23.53 -9.24 33.48
CA VAL A 666 24.97 -9.45 33.21
C VAL A 666 25.82 -8.46 33.98
N ASP A 667 27.07 -8.84 34.23
CA ASP A 667 28.08 -7.96 34.81
C ASP A 667 28.74 -7.04 33.75
N ALA A 668 29.68 -6.21 34.19
CA ALA A 668 30.40 -5.28 33.33
C ALA A 668 31.22 -5.94 32.20
N ASN A 669 31.44 -7.26 32.24
CA ASN A 669 32.13 -8.01 31.18
C ASN A 669 31.15 -8.73 30.24
N MET A 670 29.84 -8.42 30.31
CA MET A 670 28.78 -9.10 29.55
C MET A 670 28.66 -10.59 29.87
N GLU A 671 28.99 -11.01 31.09
CA GLU A 671 28.80 -12.39 31.53
C GLU A 671 27.62 -12.49 32.51
N PRO A 672 26.85 -13.61 32.59
CA PRO A 672 25.69 -13.73 33.47
C PRO A 672 25.99 -13.55 34.97
N LYS A 673 25.42 -12.53 35.60
CA LYS A 673 25.91 -12.00 36.88
C LYS A 673 25.92 -13.01 38.04
N PHE A 674 24.91 -13.88 38.13
CA PHE A 674 24.67 -14.75 39.29
C PHE A 674 24.94 -16.23 38.98
N THR A 675 24.25 -16.79 37.97
CA THR A 675 24.50 -18.14 37.48
C THR A 675 25.30 -18.12 36.18
N ARG A 676 26.49 -18.72 36.17
CA ARG A 676 27.28 -18.93 34.95
C ARG A 676 26.90 -20.24 34.28
N VAL A 677 26.93 -20.26 32.95
CA VAL A 677 26.57 -21.42 32.14
C VAL A 677 27.70 -21.77 31.17
N PRO A 678 28.64 -22.65 31.55
CA PRO A 678 29.81 -22.97 30.72
C PRO A 678 29.46 -23.55 29.34
N LYS A 679 28.29 -24.20 29.23
CA LYS A 679 27.77 -24.75 27.96
C LYS A 679 26.90 -23.77 27.18
N ARG A 680 26.72 -22.54 27.68
CA ARG A 680 25.97 -21.44 27.04
C ARG A 680 24.51 -21.79 26.67
N SER A 681 23.94 -22.77 27.37
CA SER A 681 22.52 -23.16 27.28
C SER A 681 21.62 -22.14 27.99
N TRP A 682 20.42 -21.89 27.46
CA TRP A 682 19.55 -20.82 27.98
C TRP A 682 18.80 -21.19 29.27
N TYR A 683 18.43 -22.45 29.43
CA TYR A 683 17.52 -22.89 30.48
C TYR A 683 17.94 -22.49 31.92
N PRO A 684 19.23 -22.52 32.33
CA PRO A 684 19.57 -22.17 33.71
C PRO A 684 19.35 -20.68 34.01
N LEU A 685 19.62 -19.80 33.04
CA LEU A 685 19.43 -18.36 33.20
C LEU A 685 17.95 -17.99 33.21
N LEU A 686 17.16 -18.60 32.31
CA LEU A 686 15.72 -18.39 32.31
C LEU A 686 15.08 -18.91 33.61
N LEU A 687 15.51 -20.07 34.11
CA LEU A 687 15.02 -20.64 35.35
C LEU A 687 15.41 -19.80 36.57
N GLU A 688 16.64 -19.28 36.63
CA GLU A 688 17.08 -18.36 37.69
C GLU A 688 16.21 -17.10 37.72
N LYS A 689 15.99 -16.47 36.56
CA LYS A 689 15.15 -15.29 36.46
C LYS A 689 13.69 -15.56 36.86
N ALA A 690 13.12 -16.65 36.37
CA ALA A 690 11.76 -17.02 36.70
C ALA A 690 11.60 -17.28 38.20
N TYR A 691 12.59 -17.94 38.82
CA TYR A 691 12.59 -18.16 40.26
C TYR A 691 12.79 -16.86 41.05
N ALA A 692 13.68 -15.97 40.61
CA ALA A 692 13.85 -14.63 41.17
C ALA A 692 12.51 -13.87 41.16
N LYS A 693 11.77 -13.90 40.04
CA LYS A 693 10.43 -13.30 39.96
C LYS A 693 9.44 -13.97 40.90
N PHE A 694 9.44 -15.30 41.01
CA PHE A 694 8.57 -16.04 41.93
C PHE A 694 8.76 -15.61 43.39
N VAL A 695 10.00 -15.40 43.84
CA VAL A 695 10.30 -15.01 45.23
C VAL A 695 10.19 -13.51 45.49
N GLY A 696 10.01 -12.69 44.45
CA GLY A 696 9.77 -11.24 44.55
C GLY A 696 10.94 -10.34 44.12
N GLY A 697 11.91 -10.87 43.38
CA GLY A 697 13.07 -10.13 42.83
C GLY A 697 14.40 -10.83 43.13
N TYR A 698 15.45 -10.42 42.43
CA TYR A 698 16.80 -10.95 42.64
C TYR A 698 17.34 -10.66 44.05
N SER A 699 16.99 -9.50 44.62
CA SER A 699 17.36 -9.12 46.00
C SER A 699 16.82 -10.06 47.08
N ARG A 700 15.83 -10.90 46.73
CA ARG A 700 15.21 -11.86 47.63
C ARG A 700 15.88 -13.24 47.60
N LEU A 701 16.72 -13.53 46.62
CA LEU A 701 17.32 -14.86 46.49
C LEU A 701 18.30 -15.18 47.63
N ASP A 702 19.10 -14.21 48.09
CA ASP A 702 20.02 -14.38 49.24
C ASP A 702 19.29 -14.65 50.56
N GLN A 703 17.98 -14.37 50.58
CA GLN A 703 17.12 -14.53 51.73
C GLN A 703 16.37 -15.87 51.74
N CYS A 704 16.38 -16.60 50.62
CA CYS A 704 15.73 -17.89 50.51
C CYS A 704 16.55 -18.98 51.19
N THR A 705 15.93 -19.72 52.11
CA THR A 705 16.62 -20.88 52.68
C THR A 705 16.68 -22.02 51.66
N PRO A 706 17.74 -22.86 51.66
CA PRO A 706 17.80 -24.02 50.78
C PRO A 706 16.63 -25.00 50.94
N HIS A 707 15.98 -24.98 52.12
CA HIS A 707 14.77 -25.73 52.40
C HIS A 707 13.57 -25.20 51.60
N GLU A 708 13.36 -23.89 51.59
CA GLU A 708 12.29 -23.23 50.83
C GLU A 708 12.54 -23.36 49.33
N THR A 709 13.77 -23.14 48.88
CA THR A 709 14.12 -23.26 47.46
C THR A 709 13.84 -24.64 46.91
N LEU A 710 14.24 -25.71 47.61
CA LEU A 710 13.90 -27.07 47.17
C LEU A 710 12.38 -27.32 47.19
N ARG A 711 11.65 -26.76 48.15
CA ARG A 711 10.18 -26.87 48.18
C ARG A 711 9.54 -26.16 46.99
N ASP A 712 9.97 -24.95 46.70
CA ASP A 712 9.41 -24.12 45.63
C ASP A 712 9.70 -24.71 44.24
N LEU A 713 10.84 -25.38 44.08
CA LEU A 713 11.25 -26.02 42.81
C LEU A 713 10.67 -27.42 42.59
N THR A 714 10.10 -28.06 43.61
CA THR A 714 9.66 -29.47 43.48
C THR A 714 8.24 -29.72 43.96
N GLY A 715 7.67 -28.81 44.76
CA GLY A 715 6.41 -29.00 45.46
C GLY A 715 6.47 -30.10 46.54
N CYS A 716 7.64 -30.69 46.78
CA CYS A 716 7.82 -31.85 47.64
C CYS A 716 8.29 -31.45 49.04
N PRO A 717 8.00 -32.25 50.08
CA PRO A 717 8.44 -31.94 51.44
C PRO A 717 9.95 -32.12 51.59
N VAL A 718 10.58 -31.18 52.29
CA VAL A 718 12.03 -31.15 52.52
C VAL A 718 12.32 -31.47 53.98
N LEU A 719 13.22 -32.42 54.23
CA LEU A 719 13.70 -32.79 55.56
C LEU A 719 15.03 -32.09 55.83
N HIS A 720 15.10 -31.34 56.92
CA HIS A 720 16.34 -30.76 57.41
C HIS A 720 17.11 -31.78 58.28
N ILE A 721 18.37 -32.02 57.94
CA ILE A 721 19.25 -32.99 58.57
C ILE A 721 20.45 -32.24 59.15
N PRO A 722 20.43 -31.89 60.45
CA PRO A 722 21.56 -31.22 61.08
C PRO A 722 22.70 -32.21 61.36
N LEU A 723 23.94 -31.72 61.28
CA LEU A 723 25.18 -32.49 61.47
C LEU A 723 25.94 -32.13 62.76
N ASP A 724 25.23 -31.59 63.76
CA ASP A 724 25.73 -31.43 65.13
C ASP A 724 24.97 -32.35 66.10
N ASP A 725 25.63 -32.80 67.16
CA ASP A 725 25.07 -33.82 68.06
C ASP A 725 23.76 -33.38 68.73
N LYS A 726 23.63 -32.10 69.10
CA LYS A 726 22.48 -31.60 69.86
C LYS A 726 21.25 -31.46 68.96
N LEU A 727 21.41 -30.87 67.77
CA LEU A 727 20.30 -30.75 66.83
C LEU A 727 19.99 -32.10 66.15
N ALA A 728 20.98 -32.96 65.91
CA ALA A 728 20.76 -34.31 65.38
C ALA A 728 19.95 -35.19 66.34
N GLU A 729 20.24 -35.12 67.65
CA GLU A 729 19.41 -35.77 68.68
C GLU A 729 17.98 -35.20 68.67
N ALA A 730 17.84 -33.87 68.57
CA ALA A 730 16.53 -33.22 68.53
C ALA A 730 15.74 -33.56 67.24
N ALA A 731 16.41 -33.70 66.10
CA ALA A 731 15.82 -34.01 64.81
C ALA A 731 15.57 -35.52 64.62
N ASN A 732 16.09 -36.36 65.53
CA ASN A 732 16.10 -37.81 65.40
C ASN A 732 16.79 -38.28 64.11
N THR A 733 17.89 -37.62 63.73
CA THR A 733 18.70 -37.92 62.54
C THR A 733 19.29 -39.32 62.59
N GLY A 734 19.62 -39.79 63.79
CA GLY A 734 20.43 -40.99 64.02
C GLY A 734 21.92 -40.68 64.05
N ASP A 735 22.75 -41.73 64.10
CA ASP A 735 24.21 -41.59 64.13
C ASP A 735 24.74 -41.26 62.74
N PHE A 736 24.85 -39.96 62.45
CA PHE A 736 25.38 -39.44 61.19
C PHE A 736 26.88 -39.68 61.02
N ARG A 737 27.58 -40.27 62.00
CA ARG A 737 28.97 -40.75 61.84
C ARG A 737 29.04 -42.22 61.45
N SER A 738 27.92 -42.94 61.43
CA SER A 738 27.88 -44.37 61.08
C SER A 738 27.74 -44.61 59.57
N VAL A 739 28.37 -45.68 59.09
CA VAL A 739 28.18 -46.17 57.70
C VAL A 739 26.70 -46.46 57.40
N LYS A 740 25.95 -46.98 58.39
CA LYS A 740 24.52 -47.30 58.24
C LYS A 740 23.68 -46.08 57.88
N PHE A 741 23.96 -44.92 58.47
CA PHE A 741 23.26 -43.67 58.17
C PHE A 741 23.49 -43.26 56.71
N TRP A 742 24.76 -43.22 56.30
CA TRP A 742 25.17 -42.83 54.96
C TRP A 742 24.74 -43.81 53.88
N GLY A 743 24.72 -45.11 54.15
CA GLY A 743 24.08 -46.11 53.29
C GLY A 743 22.56 -45.92 53.16
N GLY A 744 21.91 -45.27 54.14
CA GLY A 744 20.54 -44.79 54.01
C GLY A 744 20.44 -43.62 53.02
N VAL A 745 21.30 -42.61 53.19
CA VAL A 745 21.39 -41.45 52.29
C VAL A 745 21.65 -41.88 50.84
N ALA A 746 22.53 -42.86 50.63
CA ALA A 746 22.79 -43.45 49.30
C ALA A 746 21.51 -44.00 48.66
N LYS A 747 20.73 -44.81 49.40
CA LYS A 747 19.46 -45.37 48.95
C LYS A 747 18.40 -44.32 48.67
N ASP A 748 18.44 -43.21 49.41
CA ASP A 748 17.53 -42.10 49.20
C ASP A 748 17.85 -41.36 47.89
N LEU A 749 19.13 -41.13 47.60
CA LEU A 749 19.58 -40.63 46.29
C LEU A 749 19.24 -41.59 45.14
N GLU A 750 19.39 -42.90 45.34
CA GLU A 750 19.00 -43.93 44.34
C GLU A 750 17.49 -43.92 44.05
N ARG A 751 16.67 -43.65 45.07
CA ARG A 751 15.22 -43.48 44.92
C ARG A 751 14.85 -42.20 44.18
N GLY A 752 15.79 -41.29 43.96
CA GLY A 752 15.58 -40.04 43.26
C GLY A 752 15.33 -38.83 44.15
N ASP A 753 15.57 -38.94 45.47
CA ASP A 753 15.54 -37.77 46.33
C ASP A 753 16.71 -36.82 45.99
N VAL A 754 16.44 -35.52 46.07
CA VAL A 754 17.44 -34.48 45.81
C VAL A 754 17.97 -33.98 47.15
N ILE A 755 19.30 -33.91 47.29
CA ILE A 755 19.94 -33.50 48.54
C ILE A 755 20.95 -32.39 48.27
N THR A 756 20.81 -31.28 48.99
CA THR A 756 21.81 -30.21 49.06
C THR A 756 22.44 -30.15 50.45
N CYS A 757 23.69 -29.72 50.54
CA CYS A 757 24.46 -29.60 51.77
C CYS A 757 24.88 -28.14 51.95
N ILE A 758 24.80 -27.64 53.18
CA ILE A 758 25.16 -26.25 53.51
C ILE A 758 26.49 -26.27 54.26
N SER A 759 27.49 -25.54 53.75
CA SER A 759 28.79 -25.42 54.40
C SER A 759 28.74 -24.57 55.68
N ASN A 760 29.75 -24.73 56.54
CA ASN A 760 29.89 -23.94 57.77
C ASN A 760 30.25 -22.48 57.47
N VAL A 761 30.00 -21.60 58.44
CA VAL A 761 30.48 -20.19 58.40
C VAL A 761 32.01 -20.15 58.37
N ASP A 762 32.64 -21.04 59.14
CA ASP A 762 34.07 -21.22 59.28
C ASP A 762 34.56 -22.46 58.51
N ALA A 763 33.95 -22.74 57.34
CA ALA A 763 34.35 -23.86 56.49
C ALA A 763 35.86 -23.78 56.17
N GLY A 764 36.57 -24.87 56.45
CA GLY A 764 37.99 -25.04 56.16
C GLY A 764 38.22 -25.72 54.82
N ASP A 765 39.43 -26.25 54.63
CA ASP A 765 39.83 -27.07 53.47
C ASP A 765 39.56 -26.42 52.09
N GLY A 766 39.33 -25.10 52.04
CA GLY A 766 38.95 -24.39 50.82
C GLY A 766 37.53 -24.68 50.31
N ILE A 767 36.60 -24.99 51.21
CA ILE A 767 35.16 -24.99 50.91
C ILE A 767 34.62 -23.56 51.04
N HIS A 768 33.77 -23.12 50.10
CA HIS A 768 33.17 -21.80 50.19
C HIS A 768 32.21 -21.76 51.39
N PRO A 769 32.33 -20.77 52.31
CA PRO A 769 31.51 -20.71 53.51
C PRO A 769 30.08 -20.30 53.19
N LEU A 770 29.11 -20.81 53.95
CA LEU A 770 27.66 -20.54 53.81
C LEU A 770 27.05 -20.89 52.43
N CYS A 771 27.75 -21.70 51.64
CA CYS A 771 27.36 -22.08 50.29
C CYS A 771 26.63 -23.42 50.25
N SER A 772 25.80 -23.60 49.22
CA SER A 772 25.07 -24.84 48.97
C SER A 772 25.80 -25.73 47.96
N TYR A 773 25.89 -27.02 48.25
CA TYR A 773 26.52 -28.02 47.38
C TYR A 773 25.55 -29.18 47.14
N ALA A 774 25.42 -29.64 45.89
CA ALA A 774 24.60 -30.80 45.59
C ALA A 774 25.32 -32.10 46.00
N LEU A 775 24.64 -32.97 46.74
CA LEU A 775 25.16 -34.29 47.09
C LEU A 775 24.90 -35.28 45.95
N PHE A 776 25.98 -35.79 45.35
CA PHE A 776 25.90 -36.67 44.18
C PHE A 776 26.03 -38.14 44.53
N ALA A 777 26.90 -38.49 45.45
CA ALA A 777 27.01 -39.87 45.88
C ALA A 777 27.61 -39.97 47.27
N VAL A 778 27.24 -41.05 47.92
CA VAL A 778 27.90 -41.60 49.09
C VAL A 778 28.57 -42.87 48.61
N ILE A 779 29.90 -42.91 48.65
CA ILE A 779 30.69 -43.98 48.05
C ILE A 779 31.32 -44.79 49.19
N GLU A 780 30.98 -46.08 49.25
CA GLU A 780 31.70 -47.05 50.09
C GLU A 780 32.99 -47.45 49.35
N ALA A 781 34.13 -46.87 49.76
CA ALA A 781 35.44 -47.18 49.19
C ALA A 781 35.79 -48.67 49.38
N VAL A 782 35.38 -49.24 50.52
CA VAL A 782 35.48 -50.66 50.83
C VAL A 782 34.07 -51.20 51.05
N LYS A 783 33.61 -52.06 50.12
CA LYS A 783 32.28 -52.67 50.19
C LYS A 783 32.10 -53.45 51.48
N GLU A 784 30.93 -53.31 52.11
CA GLU A 784 30.57 -53.99 53.37
C GLU A 784 31.44 -53.61 54.59
N SER A 785 32.31 -52.60 54.47
CA SER A 785 33.02 -52.04 55.62
C SER A 785 32.05 -51.31 56.55
N ASN A 786 32.30 -51.40 57.85
CA ASN A 786 31.60 -50.60 58.87
C ASN A 786 32.46 -49.44 59.39
N ASP A 787 33.63 -49.19 58.79
CA ASP A 787 34.50 -48.06 59.16
C ASP A 787 34.02 -46.78 58.46
N PRO A 788 33.65 -45.73 59.20
CA PRO A 788 33.30 -44.42 58.62
C PRO A 788 34.41 -43.82 57.75
N ALA A 789 35.68 -44.20 57.97
CA ALA A 789 36.81 -43.74 57.15
C ALA A 789 36.76 -44.27 55.70
N ASP A 790 36.02 -45.36 55.45
CA ASP A 790 35.81 -45.92 54.12
C ASP A 790 34.64 -45.25 53.37
N ILE A 791 34.01 -44.22 53.94
CA ILE A 791 32.96 -43.43 53.28
C ILE A 791 33.58 -42.18 52.65
N VAL A 792 33.39 -42.07 51.32
CA VAL A 792 33.75 -40.88 50.54
C VAL A 792 32.47 -40.18 50.09
N ILE A 793 32.40 -38.88 50.35
CA ILE A 793 31.30 -38.03 49.92
C ILE A 793 31.67 -37.38 48.59
N LYS A 794 30.78 -37.49 47.60
CA LYS A 794 30.90 -36.84 46.29
C LYS A 794 29.92 -35.69 46.21
N LEU A 795 30.43 -34.46 46.12
CA LEU A 795 29.66 -33.25 45.91
C LEU A 795 29.87 -32.71 44.49
N HIS A 796 28.89 -31.98 43.99
CA HIS A 796 29.08 -31.15 42.80
C HIS A 796 29.65 -29.79 43.20
N ASN A 797 30.70 -29.37 42.49
CA ASN A 797 31.31 -28.07 42.68
C ASN A 797 30.70 -27.05 41.72
N CYS A 798 30.02 -26.04 42.25
CA CYS A 798 29.57 -24.88 41.48
C CYS A 798 30.52 -23.68 41.60
N TYR A 799 31.58 -23.76 42.41
CA TYR A 799 32.40 -22.60 42.79
C TYR A 799 33.82 -22.77 42.24
N PHE A 800 34.22 -21.88 41.33
CA PHE A 800 35.46 -21.98 40.55
C PHE A 800 36.43 -20.82 40.77
N ASP A 801 36.19 -20.02 41.80
CA ASP A 801 37.02 -18.96 42.34
C ASP A 801 37.63 -19.34 43.70
N GLU A 802 38.48 -18.47 44.25
CA GLU A 802 39.08 -18.70 45.57
C GLU A 802 38.04 -18.55 46.69
N PRO A 803 38.02 -19.44 47.69
CA PRO A 803 39.02 -20.47 47.98
C PRO A 803 38.82 -21.80 47.21
N PHE A 804 39.92 -22.44 46.83
CA PHE A 804 39.91 -23.75 46.16
C PHE A 804 40.06 -24.91 47.15
N TYR A 805 39.31 -25.99 46.91
CA TYR A 805 39.37 -27.19 47.74
C TYR A 805 40.79 -27.77 47.85
N SER A 806 41.32 -27.77 49.06
CA SER A 806 42.68 -28.19 49.44
C SER A 806 42.70 -29.35 50.44
N GLY A 807 41.52 -29.84 50.86
CA GLY A 807 41.39 -30.98 51.77
C GLY A 807 41.83 -32.33 51.17
N PRO A 808 41.77 -33.43 51.94
CA PRO A 808 42.10 -34.76 51.46
C PRO A 808 41.28 -35.18 50.25
N LEU A 809 41.86 -35.99 49.37
CA LEU A 809 41.25 -36.40 48.10
C LEU A 809 40.97 -35.24 47.13
N ASN A 810 41.59 -34.06 47.32
CA ASN A 810 41.62 -33.03 46.29
C ASN A 810 42.30 -33.56 45.00
N ARG A 811 42.12 -32.83 43.90
CA ARG A 811 42.61 -33.22 42.56
C ARG A 811 44.11 -33.58 42.53
N ASN A 812 44.91 -32.78 43.22
CA ASN A 812 46.38 -32.87 43.24
C ASN A 812 46.90 -33.71 44.42
N ASP A 813 46.00 -34.33 45.20
CA ASP A 813 46.39 -35.12 46.35
C ASP A 813 47.11 -36.40 45.90
N GLY A 814 48.38 -36.53 46.29
CA GLY A 814 49.18 -37.72 46.04
C GLY A 814 48.69 -38.97 46.78
N SER A 815 47.77 -38.82 47.75
CA SER A 815 47.22 -39.92 48.54
C SER A 815 46.20 -40.80 47.80
N TRP A 816 45.71 -40.35 46.63
CA TRP A 816 44.77 -41.12 45.83
C TRP A 816 45.36 -42.47 45.37
N LYS A 817 44.82 -43.56 45.91
CA LYS A 817 45.08 -44.92 45.44
C LYS A 817 44.33 -45.20 44.13
N LYS A 818 44.90 -45.99 43.23
CA LYS A 818 44.28 -46.38 41.95
C LYS A 818 42.89 -47.01 42.16
N GLU A 819 42.79 -47.97 43.07
CA GLU A 819 41.53 -48.64 43.42
C GLU A 819 40.46 -47.64 43.91
N LEU A 820 40.86 -46.66 44.72
CA LEU A 820 39.95 -45.63 45.22
C LEU A 820 39.48 -44.70 44.09
N ARG A 821 40.37 -44.29 43.17
CA ARG A 821 39.99 -43.51 41.99
C ARG A 821 38.97 -44.25 41.12
N ASP A 822 39.19 -45.55 40.90
CA ASP A 822 38.31 -46.41 40.12
C ASP A 822 36.92 -46.53 40.79
N VAL A 823 36.87 -46.79 42.10
CA VAL A 823 35.61 -46.89 42.86
C VAL A 823 34.85 -45.56 42.92
N CYS A 824 35.56 -44.44 43.09
CA CYS A 824 34.94 -43.11 43.09
C CYS A 824 34.53 -42.63 41.68
N GLY A 825 35.03 -43.27 40.62
CA GLY A 825 34.93 -42.74 39.26
C GLY A 825 35.57 -41.34 39.15
N SER A 826 36.66 -41.12 39.88
CA SER A 826 37.36 -39.83 39.94
C SER A 826 38.15 -39.61 38.66
N ASP A 827 37.81 -38.55 37.94
CA ASP A 827 38.50 -38.10 36.73
C ASP A 827 39.25 -36.79 37.06
N PRO A 828 40.60 -36.81 37.12
CA PRO A 828 41.39 -35.62 37.43
C PRO A 828 41.23 -34.46 36.45
N SER A 829 40.63 -34.67 35.27
CA SER A 829 40.32 -33.59 34.33
C SER A 829 39.02 -32.84 34.69
N ARG A 830 38.16 -33.45 35.51
CA ARG A 830 36.86 -32.89 35.93
C ARG A 830 36.98 -32.13 37.24
N VAL A 831 36.76 -30.82 37.16
CA VAL A 831 36.82 -29.88 38.30
C VAL A 831 35.47 -29.64 38.97
N ASP A 832 34.38 -30.15 38.38
CA ASP A 832 33.00 -30.01 38.83
C ASP A 832 32.58 -31.03 39.90
N HIS A 833 33.51 -31.87 40.37
CA HIS A 833 33.28 -32.82 41.45
C HIS A 833 34.29 -32.62 42.57
N LEU A 834 33.80 -32.55 43.80
CA LEU A 834 34.63 -32.65 45.01
C LEU A 834 34.44 -34.03 45.62
N PHE A 835 35.56 -34.71 45.89
CA PHE A 835 35.58 -35.94 46.67
C PHE A 835 36.25 -35.63 47.99
N MET A 836 35.64 -36.05 49.09
CA MET A 836 36.22 -35.84 50.41
C MET A 836 35.85 -36.99 51.36
N PRO A 837 36.73 -37.39 52.28
CA PRO A 837 36.39 -38.35 53.31
C PRO A 837 35.23 -37.85 54.17
N LEU A 838 34.43 -38.77 54.71
CA LEU A 838 33.29 -38.43 55.56
C LEU A 838 33.66 -37.48 56.72
N LEU A 839 34.81 -37.72 57.38
CA LEU A 839 35.26 -36.85 58.47
C LEU A 839 35.50 -35.41 57.99
N THR A 840 36.11 -35.25 56.81
CA THR A 840 36.32 -33.92 56.19
C THR A 840 34.99 -33.27 55.84
N PHE A 841 34.02 -34.03 55.32
CA PHE A 841 32.67 -33.51 55.06
C PHE A 841 32.01 -33.01 56.35
N LEU A 842 32.02 -33.80 57.42
CA LEU A 842 31.40 -33.43 58.70
C LEU A 842 32.07 -32.23 59.38
N ASN A 843 33.35 -31.97 59.10
CA ASN A 843 34.06 -30.78 59.59
C ASN A 843 33.69 -29.50 58.83
N ASN A 844 33.21 -29.61 57.58
CA ASN A 844 33.00 -28.46 56.70
C ASN A 844 31.52 -28.14 56.45
N PHE A 845 30.59 -29.04 56.79
CA PHE A 845 29.16 -28.89 56.50
C PHE A 845 28.30 -28.93 57.75
N SER A 846 27.34 -28.00 57.85
CA SER A 846 26.48 -27.82 59.01
C SER A 846 25.22 -28.70 58.96
N SER A 847 24.68 -28.90 57.77
CA SER A 847 23.42 -29.61 57.56
C SER A 847 23.21 -30.05 56.12
N MET A 848 22.24 -30.93 55.92
CA MET A 848 21.72 -31.31 54.60
C MET A 848 20.22 -31.03 54.51
N GLN A 849 19.75 -30.60 53.34
CA GLN A 849 18.33 -30.51 53.00
C GLN A 849 18.00 -31.62 52.02
N ARG A 850 17.16 -32.56 52.45
CA ARG A 850 16.72 -33.67 51.63
C ARG A 850 15.30 -33.43 51.16
N CYS A 851 15.13 -33.23 49.86
CA CYS A 851 13.82 -33.15 49.22
C CYS A 851 13.29 -34.55 48.89
N ASN A 852 12.16 -34.93 49.47
CA ASN A 852 11.54 -36.25 49.29
C ASN A 852 10.69 -36.30 48.02
N ILE A 853 11.31 -36.57 46.87
CA ILE A 853 10.68 -36.48 45.54
C ILE A 853 9.56 -37.53 45.37
N ASN A 854 9.79 -38.74 45.88
CA ASN A 854 8.86 -39.86 45.72
C ASN A 854 8.03 -40.12 46.99
N CYS A 855 7.62 -39.06 47.70
CA CYS A 855 6.85 -39.16 48.95
C CYS A 855 5.40 -39.66 48.77
N GLY A 856 4.88 -39.60 47.54
CA GLY A 856 3.48 -39.92 47.23
C GLY A 856 2.49 -38.89 47.78
N ASP A 857 1.20 -39.24 47.77
CA ASP A 857 0.13 -38.36 48.22
C ASP A 857 0.15 -38.12 49.74
N ARG A 858 -0.25 -36.92 50.14
CA ARG A 858 -0.35 -36.53 51.56
C ARG A 858 -1.79 -36.55 52.07
N LEU A 859 -1.95 -37.00 53.30
CA LEU A 859 -3.16 -36.74 54.09
C LEU A 859 -2.98 -35.40 54.78
N THR A 860 -3.90 -34.45 54.61
CA THR A 860 -3.77 -33.10 55.18
C THR A 860 -4.96 -32.75 56.06
N ALA A 861 -4.69 -32.11 57.20
CA ALA A 861 -5.71 -31.50 58.05
C ALA A 861 -5.33 -30.07 58.43
N VAL A 862 -6.32 -29.19 58.49
CA VAL A 862 -6.10 -27.78 58.89
C VAL A 862 -6.02 -27.66 60.40
N GLY A 863 -5.18 -26.76 60.88
CA GLY A 863 -5.00 -26.44 62.29
C GLY A 863 -4.90 -24.93 62.53
N LYS A 864 -5.18 -24.54 63.78
CA LYS A 864 -5.04 -23.15 64.22
C LYS A 864 -4.67 -23.10 65.69
N TRP A 865 -3.61 -22.38 66.01
CA TRP A 865 -3.36 -21.87 67.36
C TRP A 865 -4.11 -20.56 67.53
N ASN A 866 -5.08 -20.53 68.44
CA ASN A 866 -5.85 -19.36 68.84
C ASN A 866 -5.88 -19.28 70.37
N ARG A 867 -6.60 -18.31 70.93
CA ARG A 867 -6.72 -18.09 72.39
C ARG A 867 -7.01 -19.36 73.21
N LYS A 868 -7.69 -20.37 72.63
CA LYS A 868 -8.01 -21.65 73.29
C LYS A 868 -7.06 -22.80 72.94
N THR A 869 -6.29 -22.68 71.85
CA THR A 869 -5.45 -23.77 71.32
C THR A 869 -3.95 -23.47 71.27
N CYS A 870 -3.49 -22.29 71.69
CA CYS A 870 -2.08 -21.90 71.73
C CYS A 870 -1.34 -22.43 72.97
N GLY A 871 -1.30 -23.75 73.12
CA GLY A 871 -0.85 -24.45 74.32
C GLY A 871 0.64 -24.35 74.64
N GLY A 872 1.47 -24.05 73.64
CA GLY A 872 2.93 -24.00 73.75
C GLY A 872 3.55 -25.40 73.81
N ASN A 873 4.85 -25.47 74.09
CA ASN A 873 5.61 -26.73 74.09
C ASN A 873 5.31 -27.65 75.31
N PRO A 874 5.80 -28.91 75.31
CA PRO A 874 5.55 -29.88 76.39
C PRO A 874 6.00 -29.50 77.81
N LYS A 875 6.72 -28.39 78.00
CA LYS A 875 7.09 -27.86 79.32
C LYS A 875 5.92 -27.11 79.99
N PHE A 876 4.79 -26.96 79.30
CA PHE A 876 3.58 -26.35 79.84
C PHE A 876 2.46 -27.38 80.01
N THR A 877 1.67 -27.29 81.10
CA THR A 877 0.47 -28.14 81.22
C THR A 877 -0.54 -27.84 80.12
N THR A 878 -0.58 -26.60 79.64
CA THR A 878 -1.38 -26.16 78.49
C THR A 878 -1.01 -26.82 77.17
N PHE A 879 0.08 -27.60 77.08
CA PHE A 879 0.44 -28.38 75.89
C PHE A 879 -0.74 -29.21 75.34
N ARG A 880 -1.55 -29.77 76.24
CA ARG A 880 -2.77 -30.54 75.90
C ARG A 880 -3.84 -29.74 75.14
N ASN A 881 -3.75 -28.42 75.16
CA ASN A 881 -4.69 -27.53 74.46
C ASN A 881 -4.29 -27.32 72.99
N ASN A 882 -3.06 -27.67 72.59
CA ASN A 882 -2.68 -27.62 71.18
C ASN A 882 -3.64 -28.49 70.34
N PRO A 883 -3.80 -28.19 69.03
CA PRO A 883 -4.52 -29.09 68.15
C PRO A 883 -3.90 -30.50 68.17
N ILE A 884 -4.73 -31.52 68.35
CA ILE A 884 -4.31 -32.93 68.44
C ILE A 884 -4.88 -33.69 67.25
N TYR A 885 -4.02 -34.46 66.58
CA TYR A 885 -4.38 -35.32 65.47
C TYR A 885 -4.06 -36.77 65.82
N LEU A 886 -4.98 -37.68 65.49
CA LEU A 886 -4.78 -39.11 65.60
C LEU A 886 -4.19 -39.63 64.30
N VAL A 887 -3.07 -40.33 64.41
CA VAL A 887 -2.38 -40.99 63.30
C VAL A 887 -2.37 -42.48 63.56
N GLU A 888 -3.16 -43.23 62.80
CA GLU A 888 -3.34 -44.68 63.01
C GLU A 888 -2.56 -45.47 61.97
N ASN A 889 -1.67 -46.36 62.43
CA ASN A 889 -1.08 -47.38 61.57
C ASN A 889 -1.96 -48.63 61.60
N LYS A 890 -2.64 -48.91 60.49
CA LYS A 890 -3.55 -50.06 60.35
C LYS A 890 -2.84 -51.36 59.97
N SER A 891 -1.52 -51.33 59.81
CA SER A 891 -0.73 -52.50 59.45
C SER A 891 -0.19 -53.22 60.69
N SER A 892 0.21 -54.48 60.50
CA SER A 892 0.85 -55.31 61.54
C SER A 892 2.37 -55.07 61.63
N ARG A 893 2.91 -54.08 60.93
CA ARG A 893 4.34 -53.75 60.92
C ARG A 893 4.54 -52.27 61.28
N PRO A 894 5.70 -51.87 61.82
CA PRO A 894 6.01 -50.46 61.97
C PRO A 894 6.01 -49.76 60.61
N VAL A 895 5.52 -48.52 60.58
CA VAL A 895 5.45 -47.72 59.36
C VAL A 895 6.20 -46.41 59.59
N ARG A 896 7.14 -46.10 58.70
CA ARG A 896 7.79 -44.81 58.68
C ARG A 896 6.97 -43.83 57.85
N ILE A 897 6.63 -42.69 58.44
CA ILE A 897 5.94 -41.60 57.79
C ILE A 897 6.81 -40.34 57.77
N LEU A 898 6.52 -39.43 56.86
CA LEU A 898 6.98 -38.05 56.93
C LEU A 898 5.81 -37.18 57.41
N ALA A 899 5.98 -36.53 58.55
CA ALA A 899 5.02 -35.58 59.09
C ALA A 899 5.51 -34.15 58.80
N GLU A 900 4.63 -33.31 58.29
CA GLU A 900 4.95 -31.94 57.87
C GLU A 900 3.97 -30.96 58.52
N LEU A 901 4.50 -29.91 59.12
CA LEU A 901 3.77 -28.72 59.52
C LEU A 901 4.05 -27.61 58.53
N ARG A 902 3.02 -26.93 58.05
CA ARG A 902 3.17 -25.76 57.17
C ARG A 902 2.40 -24.59 57.72
N HIS A 903 3.08 -23.48 57.98
CA HIS A 903 2.41 -22.24 58.36
C HIS A 903 1.63 -21.68 57.17
N GLN A 904 0.40 -21.21 57.40
CA GLN A 904 -0.37 -20.57 56.33
C GLN A 904 0.08 -19.13 56.06
N THR A 905 0.63 -18.48 57.09
CA THR A 905 1.15 -17.10 57.02
C THR A 905 2.36 -16.98 57.95
N PRO A 906 3.32 -16.10 57.64
CA PRO A 906 4.35 -15.71 58.59
C PRO A 906 3.73 -15.11 59.86
N SER A 907 4.51 -15.11 60.94
CA SER A 907 4.14 -14.46 62.19
C SER A 907 4.23 -12.95 62.09
N PHE A 908 5.25 -12.46 61.39
CA PHE A 908 5.39 -11.09 60.90
C PHE A 908 6.38 -11.07 59.74
N SER A 909 6.38 -9.98 58.99
CA SER A 909 7.43 -9.68 58.01
C SER A 909 8.17 -8.43 58.49
N ASP A 910 9.50 -8.40 58.39
CA ASP A 910 10.29 -7.24 58.81
C ASP A 910 10.38 -6.16 57.71
N SER A 911 11.18 -5.12 57.95
CA SER A 911 11.35 -3.99 57.01
C SER A 911 11.97 -4.41 55.67
N ASP A 912 12.72 -5.51 55.66
CA ASP A 912 13.38 -6.03 54.45
C ASP A 912 12.45 -7.03 53.72
N GLY A 913 11.24 -7.22 54.25
CA GLY A 913 10.23 -8.13 53.72
C GLY A 913 10.51 -9.59 54.04
N LEU A 914 11.45 -9.90 54.94
CA LEU A 914 11.75 -11.26 55.37
C LEU A 914 10.62 -11.79 56.24
N ASN A 915 10.21 -13.02 55.97
CA ASN A 915 9.13 -13.68 56.65
C ASN A 915 9.64 -14.42 57.89
N HIS A 916 9.17 -14.02 59.07
CA HIS A 916 9.54 -14.66 60.34
C HIS A 916 8.42 -15.59 60.80
N TYR A 917 8.74 -16.87 61.03
CA TYR A 917 7.76 -17.86 61.48
C TYR A 917 7.92 -18.18 62.97
N HIS A 918 6.84 -18.65 63.59
CA HIS A 918 6.94 -19.14 64.95
C HIS A 918 7.83 -20.37 64.99
N GLN A 919 8.78 -20.39 65.92
CA GLN A 919 9.54 -21.60 66.22
C GLN A 919 8.58 -22.72 66.66
N THR A 920 8.48 -23.76 65.83
CA THR A 920 7.45 -24.80 65.91
C THR A 920 8.05 -26.18 65.76
N GLY A 921 7.41 -27.16 66.39
CA GLY A 921 7.83 -28.55 66.31
C GLY A 921 6.64 -29.50 66.27
N LEU A 922 6.95 -30.76 65.97
CA LEU A 922 6.00 -31.86 65.95
C LEU A 922 6.37 -32.88 67.03
N VAL A 923 5.35 -33.39 67.72
CA VAL A 923 5.49 -34.45 68.71
C VAL A 923 4.61 -35.62 68.33
N LEU A 924 5.16 -36.82 68.45
CA LEU A 924 4.41 -38.07 68.34
C LEU A 924 4.32 -38.74 69.73
N MET A 925 3.10 -39.00 70.17
CA MET A 925 2.83 -39.68 71.44
C MET A 925 1.94 -40.90 71.23
N GLN A 926 1.88 -41.76 72.23
CA GLN A 926 0.87 -42.83 72.31
C GLN A 926 0.31 -42.90 73.73
N SER A 927 -0.87 -43.50 73.86
CA SER A 927 -1.42 -43.83 75.16
C SER A 927 -0.50 -44.82 75.91
N VAL A 928 -0.49 -44.72 77.24
CA VAL A 928 0.19 -45.67 78.12
C VAL A 928 -0.52 -47.03 78.10
N HIS A 929 -1.85 -47.02 78.01
CA HIS A 929 -2.68 -48.22 77.91
C HIS A 929 -3.31 -48.30 76.52
N ALA A 930 -3.04 -49.38 75.79
CA ALA A 930 -3.50 -49.57 74.40
C ALA A 930 -5.03 -49.53 74.24
N LYS A 931 -5.79 -49.96 75.26
CA LYS A 931 -7.26 -49.96 75.28
C LYS A 931 -7.90 -48.66 75.78
N MET A 932 -7.10 -47.64 76.11
CA MET A 932 -7.62 -46.36 76.60
C MET A 932 -8.32 -45.60 75.48
N ALA A 933 -9.51 -45.07 75.76
CA ALA A 933 -10.24 -44.23 74.82
C ALA A 933 -9.43 -42.95 74.49
N PRO A 934 -9.48 -42.46 73.23
CA PRO A 934 -8.79 -41.23 72.87
C PRO A 934 -9.24 -40.03 73.72
N THR A 935 -8.29 -39.34 74.35
CA THR A 935 -8.56 -38.17 75.19
C THR A 935 -7.69 -36.98 74.83
N PRO A 936 -8.19 -35.73 74.93
CA PRO A 936 -7.34 -34.53 74.86
C PRO A 936 -6.53 -34.33 76.15
N LEU A 937 -6.82 -35.06 77.24
CA LEU A 937 -6.15 -34.90 78.53
C LEU A 937 -4.79 -35.60 78.55
N ILE A 938 -3.81 -34.97 77.92
CA ILE A 938 -2.44 -35.46 77.82
C ILE A 938 -1.67 -35.12 79.10
N THR A 939 -1.29 -36.16 79.84
CA THR A 939 -0.47 -36.09 81.05
C THR A 939 0.50 -37.27 81.07
N SER A 940 1.49 -37.26 81.96
CA SER A 940 2.43 -38.38 82.10
C SER A 940 1.79 -39.69 82.55
N SER A 941 0.58 -39.66 83.14
CA SER A 941 -0.17 -40.87 83.50
C SER A 941 -0.99 -41.45 82.34
N THR A 942 -1.27 -40.66 81.29
CA THR A 942 -2.10 -41.07 80.16
C THR A 942 -1.32 -41.34 78.89
N HIS A 943 -0.26 -40.58 78.61
CA HIS A 943 0.50 -40.67 77.37
C HIS A 943 2.02 -40.68 77.60
N ARG A 944 2.74 -41.30 76.67
CA ARG A 944 4.21 -41.27 76.58
C ARG A 944 4.65 -40.74 75.22
N PHE A 945 5.80 -40.06 75.20
CA PHE A 945 6.42 -39.64 73.94
C PHE A 945 6.99 -40.86 73.21
N ILE A 946 6.72 -40.93 71.90
CA ILE A 946 7.47 -41.79 70.98
C ILE A 946 8.63 -40.97 70.43
N GLN A 947 8.34 -39.76 69.95
CA GLN A 947 9.32 -38.87 69.35
C GLN A 947 8.97 -37.41 69.63
N LYS A 948 10.01 -36.59 69.80
CA LYS A 948 9.93 -35.14 69.83
C LYS A 948 10.80 -34.66 68.67
N GLY A 949 10.20 -34.04 67.66
CA GLY A 949 10.95 -33.44 66.56
C GLY A 949 11.63 -32.15 66.99
N MET A 950 12.64 -31.77 66.20
CA MET A 950 13.32 -30.49 66.33
C MET A 950 12.35 -29.34 66.09
N MET A 951 12.62 -28.20 66.72
CA MET A 951 11.84 -26.99 66.50
C MET A 951 12.55 -26.06 65.54
N LEU A 952 11.84 -25.59 64.52
CA LEU A 952 12.34 -24.65 63.52
C LEU A 952 11.40 -23.46 63.40
N ASP A 953 11.97 -22.30 63.12
CA ASP A 953 11.30 -21.03 62.76
C ASP A 953 11.20 -20.86 61.24
N ALA A 954 11.03 -21.97 60.52
CA ALA A 954 10.86 -22.02 59.09
C ALA A 954 9.37 -22.07 58.69
N ARG A 955 9.10 -21.74 57.42
CA ARG A 955 7.77 -21.81 56.78
C ARG A 955 7.16 -23.21 56.88
N GLU A 956 7.98 -24.24 56.71
CA GLU A 956 7.63 -25.65 56.90
C GLU A 956 8.56 -26.36 57.87
N VAL A 957 8.02 -27.33 58.61
CA VAL A 957 8.78 -28.20 59.51
C VAL A 957 8.43 -29.65 59.21
N CYS A 958 9.38 -30.39 58.66
CA CYS A 958 9.25 -31.83 58.41
C CYS A 958 9.96 -32.64 59.48
N SER A 959 9.37 -33.78 59.84
CA SER A 959 9.98 -34.76 60.73
C SER A 959 9.62 -36.16 60.27
N GLN A 960 10.63 -36.99 60.11
CA GLN A 960 10.45 -38.42 59.86
C GLN A 960 10.08 -39.13 61.17
N MET A 961 9.05 -39.98 61.18
CA MET A 961 8.54 -40.62 62.39
C MET A 961 8.16 -42.09 62.16
N ASP A 962 8.44 -42.94 63.14
CA ASP A 962 8.07 -44.36 63.11
C ASP A 962 6.79 -44.63 63.93
N LEU A 963 5.74 -45.07 63.24
CA LEU A 963 4.49 -45.48 63.84
C LEU A 963 4.55 -46.97 64.24
N PRO A 964 4.32 -47.32 65.52
CA PRO A 964 4.22 -48.71 65.93
C PRO A 964 3.11 -49.48 65.19
N PRO A 965 3.22 -50.82 65.08
CA PRO A 965 2.18 -51.65 64.48
C PRO A 965 0.82 -51.46 65.14
N SER A 966 -0.27 -51.44 64.35
CA SER A 966 -1.65 -51.56 64.85
C SER A 966 -1.96 -50.61 66.02
N THR A 967 -1.44 -49.39 65.95
CA THR A 967 -1.46 -48.41 67.04
C THR A 967 -1.97 -47.06 66.55
N THR A 968 -2.79 -46.42 67.37
CA THR A 968 -3.21 -45.03 67.20
C THR A 968 -2.27 -44.11 67.97
N CYS A 969 -1.52 -43.29 67.25
CA CYS A 969 -0.62 -42.30 67.80
C CYS A 969 -1.26 -40.90 67.79
N TYR A 970 -0.66 -39.99 68.56
CA TYR A 970 -1.05 -38.61 68.72
C TYR A 970 0.02 -37.72 68.10
N LEU A 971 -0.28 -37.11 66.97
CA LEU A 971 0.56 -36.11 66.33
C LEU A 971 0.11 -34.72 66.77
N ILE A 972 1.02 -33.97 67.38
CA ILE A 972 0.70 -32.70 68.03
C ILE A 972 1.68 -31.62 67.54
N PRO A 973 1.20 -30.67 66.72
CA PRO A 973 1.92 -29.46 66.38
C PRO A 973 1.88 -28.44 67.53
N TYR A 974 3.03 -27.85 67.86
CA TYR A 974 3.15 -26.88 68.96
C TYR A 974 4.17 -25.78 68.66
N THR A 975 3.99 -24.63 69.33
CA THR A 975 4.90 -23.48 69.31
C THR A 975 5.83 -23.48 70.52
N MET A 976 7.01 -22.85 70.41
CA MET A 976 7.98 -22.78 71.51
C MET A 976 7.38 -22.10 72.75
N LYS A 977 6.59 -21.04 72.56
CA LYS A 977 5.92 -20.28 73.62
C LYS A 977 4.40 -20.50 73.55
N ARG A 978 3.74 -20.43 74.72
CA ARG A 978 2.28 -20.30 74.82
C ARG A 978 1.82 -18.94 74.27
N GLY A 979 0.58 -18.86 73.79
CA GLY A 979 0.01 -17.59 73.30
C GLY A 979 0.38 -17.21 71.87
N CYS A 980 1.24 -17.98 71.19
CA CYS A 980 1.51 -17.80 69.77
C CYS A 980 0.27 -18.20 68.96
N HIS A 981 -0.21 -17.29 68.10
CA HIS A 981 -1.39 -17.50 67.29
C HIS A 981 -0.99 -17.68 65.83
N GLY A 982 -1.63 -18.61 65.13
CA GLY A 982 -1.31 -18.86 63.72
C GLY A 982 -2.17 -19.98 63.16
N LYS A 983 -2.42 -19.95 61.85
CA LYS A 983 -3.04 -21.05 61.13
C LYS A 983 -1.95 -21.88 60.45
N PHE A 984 -2.17 -23.18 60.38
CA PHE A 984 -1.21 -24.10 59.78
C PHE A 984 -1.94 -25.29 59.15
N ASN A 985 -1.24 -26.02 58.30
CA ASN A 985 -1.66 -27.32 57.78
C ASN A 985 -0.74 -28.40 58.38
N ILE A 986 -1.32 -29.51 58.82
CA ILE A 986 -0.56 -30.71 59.17
C ILE A 986 -0.76 -31.75 58.08
N SER A 987 0.33 -32.33 57.61
CA SER A 987 0.32 -33.35 56.58
C SER A 987 1.11 -34.58 56.99
N VAL A 988 0.65 -35.75 56.53
CA VAL A 988 1.33 -37.03 56.71
C VAL A 988 1.48 -37.66 55.33
N TYR A 989 2.71 -38.01 54.97
CA TYR A 989 3.05 -38.75 53.75
C TYR A 989 3.34 -40.21 54.16
N PRO A 990 2.39 -41.13 53.95
CA PRO A 990 2.53 -42.51 54.39
C PRO A 990 3.20 -43.43 53.36
N GLY A 991 3.50 -42.92 52.16
CA GLY A 991 3.85 -43.73 51.01
C GLY A 991 2.74 -44.75 50.70
N MET A 992 3.11 -46.02 50.55
CA MET A 992 2.16 -47.11 50.27
C MET A 992 1.51 -47.70 51.54
N ALA A 993 1.80 -47.16 52.72
CA ALA A 993 1.31 -47.71 53.98
C ALA A 993 -0.12 -47.26 54.30
N LYS A 994 -0.90 -48.15 54.94
CA LYS A 994 -2.26 -47.85 55.38
C LYS A 994 -2.25 -47.05 56.68
N VAL A 995 -2.13 -45.73 56.54
CA VAL A 995 -2.16 -44.76 57.64
C VAL A 995 -3.40 -43.87 57.52
N THR A 996 -3.96 -43.44 58.66
CA THR A 996 -5.02 -42.41 58.68
C THR A 996 -4.55 -41.17 59.43
N LEU A 997 -5.15 -40.02 59.14
CA LEU A 997 -4.93 -38.75 59.85
C LEU A 997 -6.28 -38.12 60.17
N THR A 998 -6.64 -38.04 61.45
CA THR A 998 -7.95 -37.51 61.88
C THR A 998 -7.81 -36.51 63.04
N PRO A 999 -8.36 -35.29 62.96
CA PRO A 999 -8.38 -34.38 64.11
C PRO A 999 -9.18 -34.96 65.27
N LEU A 1000 -8.63 -34.94 66.50
CA LEU A 1000 -9.29 -35.51 67.69
C LEU A 1000 -10.59 -34.78 68.06
N ARG A 1001 -10.71 -33.48 67.72
CA ARG A 1001 -11.89 -32.63 68.01
C ARG A 1001 -12.36 -32.73 69.47
N TYR A 1002 -11.40 -32.71 70.40
CA TYR A 1002 -11.65 -32.79 71.86
C TYR A 1002 -12.39 -34.07 72.28
N ALA A 1003 -12.29 -35.15 71.49
CA ALA A 1003 -12.91 -36.45 71.72
C ALA A 1003 -14.44 -36.42 71.89
N GLY A 1004 -15.12 -35.39 71.37
CA GLY A 1004 -16.57 -35.24 71.52
C GLY A 1004 -17.04 -34.91 72.95
N LEU A 1005 -16.12 -34.48 73.83
CA LEU A 1005 -16.42 -34.09 75.22
C LEU A 1005 -16.99 -32.66 75.29
N LYS A 1006 -17.80 -32.38 76.31
CA LYS A 1006 -18.18 -31.01 76.70
C LYS A 1006 -16.91 -30.19 76.96
N ARG A 1007 -16.86 -28.95 76.48
CA ARG A 1007 -15.72 -28.07 76.71
C ARG A 1007 -15.66 -27.53 78.13
N ASP A 1008 -16.82 -27.31 78.74
CA ASP A 1008 -16.95 -26.84 80.11
C ASP A 1008 -17.10 -28.06 81.03
N PRO A 1009 -16.05 -28.42 81.80
CA PRO A 1009 -16.12 -29.53 82.74
C PRO A 1009 -16.93 -29.16 83.98
N LEU A 1010 -17.39 -30.18 84.71
CA LEU A 1010 -17.75 -29.98 86.11
C LEU A 1010 -16.46 -29.78 86.91
N VAL A 1011 -16.41 -28.72 87.70
CA VAL A 1011 -15.22 -28.31 88.46
C VAL A 1011 -15.45 -28.50 89.95
N VAL A 1012 -14.47 -29.08 90.64
CA VAL A 1012 -14.45 -29.21 92.09
C VAL A 1012 -13.12 -28.69 92.61
N ASP A 1013 -13.16 -27.55 93.30
CA ASP A 1013 -12.02 -27.01 94.02
C ASP A 1013 -11.95 -27.60 95.43
N PHE A 1014 -10.75 -27.97 95.87
CA PHE A 1014 -10.53 -28.51 97.21
C PHE A 1014 -9.09 -28.29 97.65
N VAL A 1015 -8.83 -28.51 98.94
CA VAL A 1015 -7.50 -28.33 99.52
C VAL A 1015 -7.09 -29.60 100.26
N LEU A 1016 -5.97 -30.21 99.84
CA LEU A 1016 -5.35 -31.33 100.54
C LEU A 1016 -4.46 -30.76 101.65
N LYS A 1017 -4.95 -30.84 102.89
CA LYS A 1017 -4.25 -30.33 104.07
C LYS A 1017 -3.01 -31.16 104.40
N SER A 1018 -2.03 -30.51 105.04
CA SER A 1018 -0.90 -31.21 105.66
C SER A 1018 -1.37 -31.93 106.93
N GLY A 1019 -1.09 -33.23 107.09
CA GLY A 1019 -1.41 -33.99 108.29
C GLY A 1019 -1.99 -35.40 108.03
N LEU A 1020 -2.68 -35.94 109.04
CA LEU A 1020 -3.29 -37.29 109.01
C LEU A 1020 -4.44 -37.43 108.00
N ASN A 1021 -5.22 -36.36 107.78
CA ASN A 1021 -6.30 -36.31 106.79
C ASN A 1021 -5.86 -35.55 105.54
N SER A 1022 -4.98 -36.16 104.76
CA SER A 1022 -4.45 -35.60 103.50
C SER A 1022 -5.23 -36.06 102.26
N SER A 1023 -6.45 -36.57 102.44
CA SER A 1023 -7.32 -37.05 101.36
C SER A 1023 -8.62 -36.24 101.24
N PHE A 1024 -9.13 -36.15 100.01
CA PHE A 1024 -10.40 -35.52 99.66
C PHE A 1024 -11.22 -36.50 98.82
N ARG A 1025 -12.52 -36.61 99.13
CA ARG A 1025 -13.45 -37.48 98.40
C ARG A 1025 -14.56 -36.65 97.76
N VAL A 1026 -14.84 -36.92 96.50
CA VAL A 1026 -16.00 -36.38 95.78
C VAL A 1026 -16.66 -37.47 94.95
N SER A 1027 -17.99 -37.40 94.81
CA SER A 1027 -18.75 -38.39 94.07
C SER A 1027 -19.39 -37.77 92.83
N LEU A 1028 -19.34 -38.49 91.71
CA LEU A 1028 -19.93 -38.10 90.44
C LEU A 1028 -20.99 -39.12 90.04
N GLN A 1029 -22.23 -38.68 89.86
CA GLN A 1029 -23.29 -39.50 89.30
C GLN A 1029 -23.36 -39.28 87.79
N VAL A 1030 -23.31 -40.36 87.01
CA VAL A 1030 -23.36 -40.33 85.55
C VAL A 1030 -24.58 -41.12 85.09
N SER A 1031 -25.44 -40.50 84.27
CA SER A 1031 -26.76 -41.04 83.90
C SER A 1031 -26.71 -42.24 82.98
N ASP A 1032 -25.74 -42.34 82.08
CA ASP A 1032 -25.71 -43.31 80.99
C ASP A 1032 -24.29 -43.85 80.76
N PRO A 1033 -24.14 -45.02 80.09
CA PRO A 1033 -22.84 -45.52 79.65
C PRO A 1033 -22.08 -44.48 78.80
N CYS A 1034 -20.88 -44.10 79.22
CA CYS A 1034 -20.01 -43.19 78.46
C CYS A 1034 -18.56 -43.25 78.93
N ASP A 1035 -17.66 -42.63 78.18
CA ASP A 1035 -16.30 -42.34 78.65
C ASP A 1035 -16.31 -41.09 79.55
N VAL A 1036 -15.76 -41.21 80.75
CA VAL A 1036 -15.56 -40.10 81.69
C VAL A 1036 -14.09 -39.77 81.77
N HIS A 1037 -13.74 -38.53 81.45
CA HIS A 1037 -12.37 -38.05 81.43
C HIS A 1037 -12.17 -37.09 82.60
N VAL A 1038 -11.15 -37.34 83.42
CA VAL A 1038 -10.92 -36.62 84.68
C VAL A 1038 -9.52 -36.04 84.68
N LEU A 1039 -9.41 -34.77 85.06
CA LEU A 1039 -8.14 -34.07 85.24
C LEU A 1039 -8.02 -33.59 86.69
N LEU A 1040 -7.00 -34.05 87.40
CA LEU A 1040 -6.58 -33.49 88.68
C LEU A 1040 -5.47 -32.48 88.42
N GLY A 1041 -5.68 -31.22 88.77
CA GLY A 1041 -4.69 -30.16 88.68
C GLY A 1041 -4.31 -29.59 90.06
N GLN A 1042 -3.03 -29.36 90.29
CA GLN A 1042 -2.52 -28.62 91.45
C GLN A 1042 -2.42 -27.13 91.09
N VAL A 1043 -3.00 -26.25 91.92
CA VAL A 1043 -3.02 -24.81 91.64
C VAL A 1043 -1.61 -24.22 91.75
N LYS A 1044 -0.88 -24.59 92.79
CA LYS A 1044 0.50 -24.13 93.05
C LYS A 1044 1.50 -24.77 92.07
N ARG A 1045 2.40 -23.95 91.54
CA ARG A 1045 3.57 -24.39 90.77
C ARG A 1045 4.73 -24.70 91.70
N ARG A 1046 5.64 -25.58 91.28
CA ARG A 1046 6.85 -25.90 92.04
C ARG A 1046 7.70 -24.65 92.28
N ARG A 1047 8.17 -24.43 93.50
CA ARG A 1047 9.10 -23.35 93.82
C ARG A 1047 10.47 -23.65 93.19
N ASN A 1048 11.20 -22.62 92.77
CA ASN A 1048 12.55 -22.69 92.20
C ASN A 1048 12.68 -23.39 90.83
N VAL A 1049 11.59 -23.47 90.05
CA VAL A 1049 11.65 -23.89 88.64
C VAL A 1049 11.56 -22.65 87.75
N HIS A 1050 12.24 -22.69 86.59
CA HIS A 1050 12.22 -21.60 85.61
C HIS A 1050 10.78 -21.15 85.28
N PRO A 1051 10.45 -19.85 85.23
CA PRO A 1051 9.09 -19.33 85.01
C PRO A 1051 8.41 -19.81 83.71
N LEU A 1052 9.22 -20.27 82.74
CA LEU A 1052 8.79 -20.83 81.47
C LEU A 1052 8.47 -22.34 81.53
N VAL A 1053 8.25 -22.89 82.71
CA VAL A 1053 7.89 -24.29 82.92
C VAL A 1053 6.81 -24.37 84.00
N ASP A 1054 5.74 -25.14 83.76
CA ASP A 1054 4.69 -25.32 84.78
C ASP A 1054 4.10 -26.73 84.90
N PHE A 1055 4.75 -27.75 84.33
CA PHE A 1055 4.29 -29.14 84.42
C PHE A 1055 4.55 -29.82 85.78
N LEU A 1056 5.32 -29.21 86.68
CA LEU A 1056 5.66 -29.74 88.02
C LEU A 1056 5.06 -28.89 89.15
N ALA A 1057 4.65 -29.56 90.21
CA ALA A 1057 4.24 -28.98 91.49
C ALA A 1057 5.20 -29.41 92.62
N ASP A 1058 5.02 -28.84 93.82
CA ASP A 1058 5.80 -29.21 95.01
C ASP A 1058 5.30 -30.53 95.64
N ASP A 1059 4.01 -30.83 95.52
CA ASP A 1059 3.36 -31.94 96.22
C ASP A 1059 3.14 -33.17 95.34
N ALA A 1060 3.35 -34.35 95.95
CA ALA A 1060 3.03 -35.63 95.34
C ALA A 1060 1.57 -36.00 95.64
N VAL A 1061 0.75 -36.02 94.60
CA VAL A 1061 -0.69 -36.34 94.70
C VAL A 1061 -1.02 -37.59 93.90
N LYS A 1062 -2.10 -38.26 94.27
CA LYS A 1062 -2.66 -39.43 93.58
C LYS A 1062 -4.17 -39.32 93.53
N LEU A 1063 -4.78 -39.77 92.45
CA LEU A 1063 -6.22 -39.90 92.30
C LEU A 1063 -6.59 -41.39 92.15
N THR A 1064 -7.57 -41.84 92.91
CA THR A 1064 -8.15 -43.18 92.81
C THR A 1064 -9.65 -43.07 92.67
N VAL A 1065 -10.25 -43.87 91.78
CA VAL A 1065 -11.70 -43.93 91.59
C VAL A 1065 -12.23 -45.29 91.99
N PHE A 1066 -13.35 -45.27 92.70
CA PHE A 1066 -14.09 -46.45 93.14
C PHE A 1066 -15.52 -46.41 92.60
N ASP A 1067 -16.12 -47.58 92.41
CA ASP A 1067 -17.55 -47.66 92.11
C ASP A 1067 -18.42 -47.40 93.36
N ASN A 1068 -19.73 -47.62 93.23
CA ASN A 1068 -20.70 -47.46 94.31
C ASN A 1068 -20.57 -48.53 95.41
N TYR A 1069 -19.85 -49.62 95.16
CA TYR A 1069 -19.58 -50.70 96.12
C TYR A 1069 -18.19 -50.56 96.79
N GLY A 1070 -17.42 -49.52 96.44
CA GLY A 1070 -16.07 -49.31 96.97
C GLY A 1070 -14.99 -50.13 96.28
N ILE A 1071 -15.29 -50.73 95.12
CA ILE A 1071 -14.31 -51.46 94.31
C ILE A 1071 -13.52 -50.46 93.48
N LYS A 1072 -12.18 -50.55 93.54
CA LYS A 1072 -11.29 -49.68 92.78
C LYS A 1072 -11.45 -49.94 91.28
N LEU A 1073 -11.84 -48.91 90.52
CA LEU A 1073 -11.97 -48.97 89.06
C LEU A 1073 -10.65 -48.60 88.36
N ALA A 1074 -10.01 -47.50 88.78
CA ALA A 1074 -8.74 -47.03 88.22
C ALA A 1074 -8.01 -46.10 89.19
N SER A 1075 -6.76 -45.77 88.87
CA SER A 1075 -5.95 -44.78 89.61
C SER A 1075 -4.87 -44.20 88.71
N THR A 1076 -4.42 -42.97 89.01
CA THR A 1076 -3.31 -42.32 88.31
C THR A 1076 -1.96 -42.99 88.53
N GLY A 1077 -1.89 -44.02 89.38
CA GLY A 1077 -0.68 -44.80 89.67
C GLY A 1077 -0.10 -44.47 91.03
N ASP A 1078 1.22 -44.32 91.11
CA ASP A 1078 1.89 -43.82 92.29
C ASP A 1078 1.69 -42.30 92.44
N ALA A 1079 1.85 -41.78 93.66
CA ALA A 1079 1.76 -40.35 93.87
C ALA A 1079 2.95 -39.64 93.23
N THR A 1080 2.67 -38.69 92.33
CA THR A 1080 3.70 -37.93 91.60
C THR A 1080 3.52 -36.44 91.80
N ASN A 1081 4.61 -35.70 91.60
CA ASN A 1081 4.63 -34.25 91.61
C ASN A 1081 4.26 -33.62 90.25
N ALA A 1082 3.68 -34.41 89.33
CA ALA A 1082 3.07 -33.86 88.13
C ALA A 1082 1.96 -32.89 88.55
N ARG A 1083 1.99 -31.68 88.01
CA ARG A 1083 1.00 -30.65 88.35
C ARG A 1083 -0.39 -31.03 87.84
N GLU A 1084 -0.46 -31.75 86.73
CA GLU A 1084 -1.71 -32.31 86.19
C GLU A 1084 -1.58 -33.84 86.03
N GLN A 1085 -2.61 -34.57 86.44
CA GLN A 1085 -2.76 -36.01 86.24
C GLN A 1085 -4.15 -36.30 85.68
N ALA A 1086 -4.25 -37.21 84.70
CA ALA A 1086 -5.53 -37.54 84.09
C ALA A 1086 -5.89 -39.02 84.21
N LEU A 1087 -7.20 -39.28 84.20
CA LEU A 1087 -7.81 -40.60 84.13
C LEU A 1087 -8.91 -40.62 83.07
N VAL A 1088 -9.05 -41.75 82.37
CA VAL A 1088 -10.13 -42.01 81.43
C VAL A 1088 -10.81 -43.31 81.84
N LEU A 1089 -12.12 -43.26 82.04
CA LEU A 1089 -12.93 -44.38 82.54
C LEU A 1089 -14.01 -44.70 81.50
N GLN A 1090 -14.06 -45.94 81.03
CA GLN A 1090 -15.14 -46.41 80.15
C GLN A 1090 -16.24 -47.01 81.00
N LEU A 1091 -17.40 -46.36 81.04
CA LEU A 1091 -18.55 -46.83 81.82
C LEU A 1091 -19.53 -47.60 80.94
N SER A 1092 -19.84 -48.83 81.32
CA SER A 1092 -20.82 -49.68 80.63
C SER A 1092 -22.26 -49.53 81.15
N LYS A 1093 -22.45 -48.82 82.26
CA LYS A 1093 -23.75 -48.60 82.91
C LYS A 1093 -23.75 -47.28 83.68
N THR A 1094 -24.94 -46.76 83.92
CA THR A 1094 -25.20 -45.71 84.93
C THR A 1094 -24.54 -46.10 86.25
N CYS A 1095 -23.73 -45.22 86.84
CA CYS A 1095 -23.06 -45.50 88.10
C CYS A 1095 -22.76 -44.23 88.89
N LEU A 1096 -22.49 -44.43 90.18
CA LEU A 1096 -21.96 -43.41 91.09
C LEU A 1096 -20.48 -43.69 91.30
N LEU A 1097 -19.63 -42.79 90.79
CA LEU A 1097 -18.19 -42.88 90.90
C LEU A 1097 -17.71 -42.10 92.11
N ASN A 1098 -16.81 -42.69 92.90
CA ASN A 1098 -16.22 -42.07 94.08
C ASN A 1098 -14.74 -41.78 93.81
N PHE A 1099 -14.39 -40.51 93.67
CA PHE A 1099 -13.02 -40.05 93.44
C PHE A 1099 -12.37 -39.68 94.76
N VAL A 1100 -11.20 -40.25 95.05
CA VAL A 1100 -10.40 -39.98 96.23
C VAL A 1100 -9.04 -39.44 95.78
N ALA A 1101 -8.79 -38.17 96.06
CA ALA A 1101 -7.50 -37.52 95.86
C ALA A 1101 -6.70 -37.56 97.16
N GLU A 1102 -5.45 -38.00 97.10
CA GLU A 1102 -4.58 -38.18 98.27
C GLU A 1102 -3.26 -37.46 98.06
N ARG A 1103 -2.79 -36.73 99.08
CA ARG A 1103 -1.45 -36.16 99.13
C ARG A 1103 -0.55 -37.07 99.97
N VAL A 1104 0.54 -37.57 99.38
CA VAL A 1104 1.40 -38.59 99.99
C VAL A 1104 2.66 -37.99 100.62
N ASN A 1105 3.23 -36.94 100.02
CA ASN A 1105 4.46 -36.33 100.54
C ASN A 1105 4.19 -35.33 101.67
N ARG A 1106 4.86 -35.54 102.81
CA ARG A 1106 4.79 -34.68 104.02
C ARG A 1106 5.75 -33.50 104.04
N LYS A 1107 6.68 -33.40 103.07
CA LYS A 1107 7.77 -32.40 103.08
C LYS A 1107 7.35 -31.00 102.58
N GLY A 1108 6.18 -30.86 101.95
CA GLY A 1108 5.68 -29.55 101.49
C GLY A 1108 5.07 -28.75 102.64
N GLY A 1109 5.74 -27.69 103.09
CA GLY A 1109 5.16 -26.74 104.04
C GLY A 1109 3.96 -26.02 103.43
N GLY A 1110 2.76 -26.32 103.94
CA GLY A 1110 1.51 -25.64 103.61
C GLY A 1110 0.46 -26.53 102.94
N ASP A 1111 -0.70 -25.93 102.69
CA ASP A 1111 -1.86 -26.54 102.03
C ASP A 1111 -1.63 -26.73 100.53
N CYS A 1112 -2.16 -27.82 99.97
CA CYS A 1112 -2.10 -28.16 98.56
C CYS A 1112 -3.47 -27.92 97.91
N PRO A 1113 -3.74 -26.72 97.38
CA PRO A 1113 -4.96 -26.43 96.64
C PRO A 1113 -4.96 -27.17 95.29
N CYS A 1114 -6.04 -27.90 95.05
CA CYS A 1114 -6.24 -28.75 93.89
C CYS A 1114 -7.59 -28.46 93.24
N VAL A 1115 -7.70 -28.82 91.96
CA VAL A 1115 -8.93 -28.71 91.18
C VAL A 1115 -9.14 -30.03 90.45
N LEU A 1116 -10.36 -30.56 90.53
CA LEU A 1116 -10.80 -31.72 89.75
C LEU A 1116 -11.74 -31.26 88.65
N TYR A 1117 -11.45 -31.64 87.42
CA TYR A 1117 -12.28 -31.38 86.25
C TYR A 1117 -12.85 -32.70 85.73
N PHE A 1118 -14.17 -32.77 85.57
CA PHE A 1118 -14.86 -33.92 84.97
C PHE A 1118 -15.44 -33.54 83.62
N PHE A 1119 -14.98 -34.24 82.57
CA PHE A 1119 -15.44 -34.08 81.20
C PHE A 1119 -16.25 -35.31 80.77
N THR A 1120 -17.45 -35.07 80.26
CA THR A 1120 -18.35 -36.08 79.71
C THR A 1120 -18.92 -35.61 78.37
N PRO A 1121 -19.46 -36.52 77.54
CA PRO A 1121 -20.12 -36.13 76.29
C PRO A 1121 -21.34 -35.21 76.49
N PRO A 1122 -21.69 -34.33 75.52
CA PRO A 1122 -22.79 -33.36 75.61
C PRO A 1122 -24.14 -33.91 76.09
N LYS A 1123 -24.51 -35.11 75.66
CA LYS A 1123 -25.82 -35.73 75.96
C LYS A 1123 -25.89 -36.41 77.33
N ILE A 1124 -24.78 -36.50 78.05
CA ILE A 1124 -24.71 -37.19 79.35
C ILE A 1124 -25.03 -36.21 80.48
N LEU A 1125 -25.98 -36.59 81.33
CA LEU A 1125 -26.26 -35.90 82.59
C LEU A 1125 -25.27 -36.41 83.64
N ALA A 1126 -24.28 -35.57 83.96
CA ALA A 1126 -23.34 -35.80 85.04
C ALA A 1126 -23.56 -34.73 86.11
N LYS A 1127 -23.57 -35.13 87.38
CA LYS A 1127 -23.67 -34.19 88.52
C LYS A 1127 -22.76 -34.61 89.65
N ILE A 1128 -22.16 -33.62 90.31
CA ILE A 1128 -21.43 -33.82 91.55
C ILE A 1128 -22.47 -34.06 92.65
N VAL A 1129 -22.35 -35.19 93.34
CA VAL A 1129 -23.24 -35.55 94.44
C VAL A 1129 -22.45 -35.41 95.73
N SER A 1130 -22.93 -34.53 96.60
CA SER A 1130 -22.48 -34.48 97.99
C SER A 1130 -22.99 -35.72 98.70
N LEU A 1131 -22.17 -36.77 98.77
CA LEU A 1131 -22.42 -37.84 99.73
C LEU A 1131 -22.12 -37.29 101.14
N PRO A 1132 -22.91 -37.67 102.15
CA PRO A 1132 -22.54 -37.42 103.53
C PRO A 1132 -21.14 -37.99 103.78
N PRO A 1133 -20.29 -37.33 104.58
CA PRO A 1133 -19.00 -37.90 104.94
C PRO A 1133 -19.24 -39.30 105.50
N LEU A 1134 -18.75 -40.34 104.80
CA LEU A 1134 -18.69 -41.66 105.40
C LEU A 1134 -17.81 -41.50 106.62
N ASN A 1135 -18.38 -41.70 107.80
CA ASN A 1135 -17.66 -41.71 109.06
C ASN A 1135 -16.37 -42.50 108.85
N PRO A 1136 -15.19 -41.92 109.15
CA PRO A 1136 -13.93 -42.63 109.05
C PRO A 1136 -14.10 -43.95 109.80
N VAL A 1137 -13.84 -45.04 109.09
CA VAL A 1137 -13.88 -46.41 109.57
C VAL A 1137 -13.36 -46.43 111.01
N ALA A 1138 -14.25 -46.83 111.91
CA ALA A 1138 -14.06 -47.11 113.33
C ALA A 1138 -12.59 -47.06 113.79
N ALA A 1139 -12.12 -45.85 114.08
CA ALA A 1139 -11.11 -45.68 115.12
C ALA A 1139 -11.84 -45.85 116.46
N LYS A 1140 -11.24 -46.66 117.34
CA LYS A 1140 -11.77 -47.17 118.61
C LYS A 1140 -12.58 -46.16 119.44
N PRO A 1141 -13.59 -46.63 120.19
CA PRO A 1141 -14.50 -45.80 120.97
C PRO A 1141 -13.76 -45.15 122.15
N GLY A 1142 -13.94 -43.84 122.31
CA GLY A 1142 -13.42 -43.14 123.47
C GLY A 1142 -13.79 -41.66 123.47
N VAL A 1143 -14.52 -41.28 124.51
CA VAL A 1143 -14.79 -39.91 125.00
C VAL A 1143 -16.02 -39.22 124.40
N ALA A 1144 -17.10 -39.33 125.17
CA ALA A 1144 -18.30 -38.51 125.10
C ALA A 1144 -18.06 -37.11 125.67
N GLY A 1145 -18.68 -36.07 125.10
CA GLY A 1145 -18.85 -34.79 125.78
C GLY A 1145 -19.04 -33.59 124.86
N GLY A 1146 -20.20 -32.94 124.96
CA GLY A 1146 -20.37 -31.52 124.64
C GLY A 1146 -21.09 -31.19 123.34
N GLY A 1147 -22.43 -31.21 123.37
CA GLY A 1147 -23.26 -30.59 122.33
C GLY A 1147 -23.29 -29.06 122.48
N TRP A 1148 -23.04 -28.34 121.39
CA TRP A 1148 -23.38 -26.93 121.22
C TRP A 1148 -23.99 -26.76 119.83
N THR A 1149 -25.19 -26.19 119.78
CA THR A 1149 -26.05 -26.05 118.60
C THR A 1149 -25.69 -24.83 117.74
N PRO A 1150 -25.97 -24.88 116.42
CA PRO A 1150 -25.49 -23.88 115.44
C PRO A 1150 -26.46 -22.71 115.29
N ARG A 1151 -25.94 -21.48 115.27
CA ARG A 1151 -26.65 -20.30 114.75
C ARG A 1151 -26.47 -20.25 113.22
N GLY A 1152 -27.58 -20.31 112.49
CA GLY A 1152 -27.62 -19.93 111.08
C GLY A 1152 -27.55 -18.41 110.92
N VAL A 1153 -27.31 -17.95 109.69
CA VAL A 1153 -28.06 -16.87 108.99
C VAL A 1153 -27.41 -16.54 107.63
N SER A 1154 -28.31 -16.47 106.65
CA SER A 1154 -28.35 -15.81 105.33
C SER A 1154 -27.24 -16.04 104.28
N THR A 1155 -27.64 -16.82 103.28
CA THR A 1155 -27.20 -16.76 101.88
C THR A 1155 -27.66 -15.44 101.24
N SER A 1156 -26.74 -14.55 100.88
CA SER A 1156 -27.02 -13.39 100.02
C SER A 1156 -26.90 -13.82 98.56
N SER A 1157 -28.02 -13.74 97.83
CA SER A 1157 -28.09 -13.83 96.38
C SER A 1157 -27.35 -12.65 95.73
N CYS A 1158 -26.23 -12.91 95.06
CA CYS A 1158 -25.65 -11.95 94.12
C CYS A 1158 -26.21 -12.27 92.73
N GLU A 1159 -27.14 -11.45 92.27
CA GLU A 1159 -27.58 -11.42 90.89
C GLU A 1159 -26.41 -11.05 89.98
N SER A 1160 -26.17 -11.91 89.00
CA SER A 1160 -25.17 -11.75 87.95
C SER A 1160 -25.59 -10.66 86.99
N ALA A 1161 -24.91 -9.51 87.05
CA ALA A 1161 -25.01 -8.48 86.03
C ALA A 1161 -24.26 -8.92 84.77
N ASP A 1162 -24.98 -8.89 83.64
CA ASP A 1162 -24.49 -9.07 82.28
C ASP A 1162 -23.31 -8.13 81.99
N PHE A 1163 -22.12 -8.70 81.76
CA PHE A 1163 -21.02 -7.99 81.11
C PHE A 1163 -20.90 -8.48 79.67
N GLN A 1164 -21.49 -7.71 78.76
CA GLN A 1164 -21.17 -7.72 77.34
C GLN A 1164 -19.78 -7.10 77.13
N ASN A 1165 -18.79 -7.92 76.79
CA ASN A 1165 -17.71 -7.65 75.83
C ASN A 1165 -16.87 -8.90 75.55
#